data_AF-A0A661ZRJ7-F1
#
_entry.id   AF-A0A661ZRJ7-F1
#
_cell.length_a   1.000
_cell.length_b   1.000
_cell.length_c   1.000
_cell.angle_alpha   90.00
_cell.angle_beta   90.00
_cell.angle_gamma   90.00
#
_symmetry.space_group_name_H-M   'P 1'
#
loop_
_entity.id
_entity.type
_entity.pdbx_description
1 polymer ?
#
loop_
_entity_poly.entity_id
_entity_poly.type
_entity_poly.pdbx_seq_one_letter_code
_entity_poly.pdbx_strand_id
1 'polypeptide(L)'
;MKKLITLIGIILIATANTFAYMAVSGNITTDQTWTTGNTYYVTSDVVVWEGVTLTIEEDVIVKFNVSADLRVLGILDVNGVSGGSVFFTSKNDDTVGETIYGSSGIPGNDDWGTVIMLDANASATISYATFRYGGDSTVGIWKQGILMFRDAQASSIDHIFIQQGYYFGLYINNTVVTVDNLDISNHNYGIYLEGTSTSSFTNIWLDPIYQRLITVQNAQLTDLSTWNITADENQCIEIYDGIEDQSEFNNDDNLVYILRNEVWAHDLDIEEGVTVKADIGSALIITDGVLDVNGSRDYPVIFTSILDDEFGGDSNGDGAATSPDKGDWKGIIVDGNSNPLTAKGTIDWCWVYYGGQQHNGLGANISFIDTRYSNFLNSRSENSNSFGIINVGQSTTVRSSAIMNNDTVGIGNYTGSSPDYGTLITSGNNVFRNHQVFHIWNTNANDVDSYGNDWGTNDSATISARVGNSFSSGDVLFDPWFEKEDLHWQSFDKTTIENETLYGPLSLPAEETPEGTIILYKTSEGRYGKMKIIDRVASSIDLWWETYNADGTTYSAGTNLHIYYSGDASFCDLDRGIRGTYLNTQSEAEFYLHNNGDLIMTGGIAEFAISYSYCSYTTHNGSTTVSETWGEGTHYVTGNFTIYGGDTLFIEPGAVVKFAPTGRLTGNGVIQAIGAQYDSIYFTSANDDIHGCIIDGSNANPQAGDWGAAYFNGNSGEANGKFRFCKFSYGGNSSGGIVTFNYGATGNMDQCTFEHSSVSGLYSYQSDIHVDSCTFQNNTNHGIQYQYYSLVDVDNSNFWNNGQYPVYVSSGELIGSNRNNNSAGNLLEGIVIASVSGDVTLSNSWSSHGGIPYIILNDLSIYSSTHIFNINSGTLVKMNSGVKLFTRGTINATAAYITSIKDDSKGGDSNNDGNATSPAPGDWENIEFQYGDAVSNIQSCEITYGGSSTAAIYFSNGAGGQVYNSKIKYSQNHGIQPSNSPLEIYYCEITDNIKSGMYVYNADSLNIHHNTISDNTEHGINVYGGESPTIDNNDIEGNGLYSIYFSGASNITRQFIGNTFAGNGTDGIGIYSLDGNKKNTFYACAGLPYYTAYPYVFLNSIHIYSSTDTIQFMPGTIVKFMEGKYLQSRGAILAENTVFTSIHDDSPDYGGDTEHNGNTVTAAKGDWHYITADMGSSIMEFDNCYVNYGGSGNSAELRFESGASGYVKNSTIKNSLADGVYIQTGEVELRDNMFLFNGRYGISVYSNNDNTLIHNNEIHQ
;
A
#
# COMPACT_ATOMS: atom_id res chain seq x y z
N MET A 1 65.59 -38.38 56.35
CA MET A 1 66.57 -37.40 56.88
C MET A 1 67.01 -36.52 55.70
N LYS A 2 67.22 -35.23 55.95
CA LYS A 2 67.37 -34.12 54.98
C LYS A 2 68.38 -34.34 53.83
N LYS A 3 68.00 -33.77 52.66
CA LYS A 3 68.76 -33.35 51.45
C LYS A 3 69.54 -34.41 50.66
N LEU A 4 68.99 -34.77 49.48
CA LEU A 4 69.59 -34.60 48.13
C LEU A 4 68.64 -35.27 47.12
N ILE A 5 68.43 -34.68 45.93
CA ILE A 5 68.57 -35.31 44.61
C ILE A 5 67.95 -34.40 43.54
N THR A 6 68.81 -34.11 42.57
CA THR A 6 68.58 -33.31 41.36
C THR A 6 68.63 -34.28 40.17
N LEU A 7 67.64 -34.15 39.28
CA LEU A 7 67.67 -34.35 37.82
C LEU A 7 68.03 -35.75 37.23
N ILE A 8 67.01 -36.41 36.67
CA ILE A 8 67.10 -37.17 35.41
C ILE A 8 65.86 -36.81 34.59
N GLY A 9 66.08 -36.29 33.38
CA GLY A 9 65.05 -35.95 32.41
C GLY A 9 64.53 -37.17 31.66
N ILE A 10 63.22 -37.21 31.47
CA ILE A 10 62.55 -37.94 30.39
C ILE A 10 61.84 -36.87 29.56
N ILE A 11 62.21 -36.84 28.29
CA ILE A 11 61.54 -36.10 27.23
C ILE A 11 60.13 -36.68 27.09
N LEU A 12 59.12 -35.88 27.40
CA LEU A 12 57.78 -36.02 26.83
C LEU A 12 57.60 -34.82 25.90
N ILE A 13 57.67 -35.07 24.61
CA ILE A 13 57.19 -34.13 23.58
C ILE A 13 55.68 -34.15 23.71
N ALA A 14 55.10 -33.14 24.35
CA ALA A 14 53.72 -32.76 24.08
C ALA A 14 53.77 -31.86 22.84
N THR A 15 53.38 -32.40 21.70
CA THR A 15 52.98 -31.58 20.54
C THR A 15 51.80 -30.74 21.00
N ALA A 16 52.02 -29.45 21.25
CA ALA A 16 50.91 -28.51 21.30
C ALA A 16 50.35 -28.44 19.87
N ASN A 17 49.28 -29.20 19.61
CA ASN A 17 48.39 -28.87 18.51
C ASN A 17 47.82 -27.49 18.85
N THR A 18 48.34 -26.44 18.22
CA THR A 18 47.65 -25.17 18.15
C THR A 18 46.38 -25.43 17.36
N PHE A 19 45.23 -25.54 18.05
CA PHE A 19 43.95 -25.58 17.36
C PHE A 19 43.75 -24.23 16.67
N ALA A 20 43.18 -24.24 15.48
CA ALA A 20 42.91 -23.03 14.68
C ALA A 20 41.76 -22.17 15.24
N TYR A 21 41.15 -22.58 16.36
CA TYR A 21 40.01 -21.93 17.01
C TYR A 21 40.25 -21.71 18.52
N MET A 22 39.51 -20.77 19.12
CA MET A 22 39.58 -20.42 20.54
C MET A 22 38.41 -21.01 21.33
N ALA A 23 38.67 -22.01 22.19
CA ALA A 23 37.63 -22.60 23.03
C ALA A 23 37.23 -21.67 24.21
N VAL A 24 35.93 -21.45 24.40
CA VAL A 24 35.35 -20.63 25.48
C VAL A 24 34.23 -21.36 26.22
N SER A 25 34.00 -21.01 27.49
CA SER A 25 32.95 -21.56 28.36
C SER A 25 32.86 -20.81 29.69
N GLY A 26 31.70 -20.85 30.35
CA GLY A 26 31.52 -20.38 31.71
C GLY A 26 31.32 -18.87 31.84
N ASN A 27 31.56 -18.33 33.03
CA ASN A 27 31.23 -16.94 33.35
C ASN A 27 32.31 -15.97 32.84
N ILE A 28 31.90 -14.96 32.08
CA ILE A 28 32.67 -13.76 31.75
C ILE A 28 32.37 -12.72 32.84
N THR A 29 33.34 -12.46 33.71
CA THR A 29 33.19 -11.58 34.89
C THR A 29 33.98 -10.27 34.77
N THR A 30 34.63 -10.04 33.65
CA THR A 30 35.37 -8.82 33.30
C THR A 30 35.23 -8.57 31.82
N ASP A 31 35.28 -7.31 31.38
CA ASP A 31 35.12 -6.97 29.97
C ASP A 31 36.08 -7.78 29.08
N GLN A 32 35.53 -8.29 27.98
CA GLN A 32 36.25 -9.16 27.06
C GLN A 32 35.93 -8.79 25.61
N THR A 33 36.92 -8.87 24.74
CA THR A 33 36.76 -8.69 23.29
C THR A 33 37.07 -9.98 22.55
N TRP A 34 36.20 -10.38 21.63
CA TRP A 34 36.44 -11.41 20.64
C TRP A 34 36.85 -10.75 19.33
N THR A 35 38.04 -11.08 18.84
CA THR A 35 38.76 -10.26 17.86
C THR A 35 38.61 -10.77 16.44
N THR A 36 38.61 -9.83 15.48
CA THR A 36 38.39 -10.08 14.04
C THR A 36 39.21 -11.25 13.45
N GLY A 37 38.61 -11.96 12.49
CA GLY A 37 39.22 -13.06 11.74
C GLY A 37 39.42 -14.37 12.53
N ASN A 38 38.84 -14.48 13.74
CA ASN A 38 38.99 -15.67 14.58
C ASN A 38 37.69 -16.46 14.73
N THR A 39 37.83 -17.79 14.83
CA THR A 39 36.74 -18.70 15.23
C THR A 39 36.78 -18.97 16.75
N TYR A 40 35.71 -18.66 17.47
CA TYR A 40 35.50 -18.98 18.89
C TYR A 40 34.56 -20.18 19.03
N TYR A 41 34.96 -21.20 19.79
CA TYR A 41 34.17 -22.42 20.02
C TYR A 41 33.60 -22.45 21.44
N VAL A 42 32.29 -22.24 21.58
CA VAL A 42 31.56 -22.29 22.85
C VAL A 42 31.31 -23.75 23.24
N THR A 43 32.11 -24.25 24.19
CA THR A 43 32.09 -25.67 24.58
C THR A 43 30.96 -26.05 25.53
N SER A 44 30.45 -25.07 26.29
CA SER A 44 29.27 -25.10 27.17
C SER A 44 28.78 -23.67 27.39
N ASP A 45 27.64 -23.49 28.06
CA ASP A 45 27.05 -22.18 28.37
C ASP A 45 28.09 -21.13 28.76
N VAL A 46 27.98 -19.96 28.12
CA VAL A 46 28.74 -18.75 28.46
C VAL A 46 27.78 -17.75 29.09
N VAL A 47 28.19 -17.15 30.21
CA VAL A 47 27.37 -16.14 30.92
C VAL A 47 28.14 -14.83 31.05
N VAL A 48 27.68 -13.77 30.40
CA VAL A 48 28.17 -12.39 30.59
C VAL A 48 27.50 -11.81 31.83
N TRP A 49 28.26 -11.53 32.89
CA TRP A 49 27.70 -11.07 34.17
C TRP A 49 27.27 -9.60 34.16
N GLU A 50 26.42 -9.22 35.12
CA GLU A 50 26.00 -7.83 35.35
C GLU A 50 27.19 -6.86 35.40
N GLY A 51 27.08 -5.74 34.68
CA GLY A 51 28.11 -4.70 34.62
C GLY A 51 29.35 -5.05 33.78
N VAL A 52 29.32 -6.15 33.04
CA VAL A 52 30.41 -6.62 32.16
C VAL A 52 29.98 -6.52 30.70
N THR A 53 30.92 -6.17 29.82
CA THR A 53 30.72 -6.12 28.36
C THR A 53 31.46 -7.24 27.64
N LEU A 54 30.77 -7.97 26.78
CA LEU A 54 31.37 -8.81 25.75
C LEU A 54 31.26 -8.10 24.40
N THR A 55 32.41 -7.65 23.87
CA THR A 55 32.51 -7.09 22.52
C THR A 55 32.91 -8.17 21.52
N ILE A 56 32.23 -8.24 20.38
CA ILE A 56 32.54 -9.15 19.26
C ILE A 56 32.78 -8.28 18.02
N GLU A 57 34.00 -8.31 17.49
CA GLU A 57 34.39 -7.54 16.31
C GLU A 57 33.90 -8.18 14.99
N GLU A 58 33.93 -7.42 13.89
CA GLU A 58 33.66 -7.89 12.52
C GLU A 58 34.47 -9.15 12.15
N ASP A 59 33.94 -9.98 11.26
CA ASP A 59 34.52 -11.26 10.81
C ASP A 59 34.78 -12.31 11.92
N VAL A 60 34.20 -12.15 13.11
CA VAL A 60 34.23 -13.19 14.15
C VAL A 60 33.21 -14.29 13.85
N ILE A 61 33.63 -15.54 14.05
CA ILE A 61 32.78 -16.72 13.90
C ILE A 61 32.66 -17.43 15.24
N VAL A 62 31.45 -17.49 15.79
CA VAL A 62 31.12 -18.13 17.06
C VAL A 62 30.42 -19.45 16.78
N LYS A 63 31.08 -20.56 17.10
CA LYS A 63 30.56 -21.92 16.93
C LYS A 63 30.12 -22.50 18.26
N PHE A 64 28.91 -23.02 18.36
CA PHE A 64 28.35 -23.59 19.60
C PHE A 64 28.40 -25.11 19.60
N ASN A 65 28.74 -25.69 20.75
CA ASN A 65 28.51 -27.10 21.02
C ASN A 65 27.02 -27.38 21.26
N VAL A 66 26.64 -28.65 21.22
CA VAL A 66 25.23 -29.05 21.29
C VAL A 66 24.53 -28.53 22.54
N SER A 67 23.39 -27.86 22.34
CA SER A 67 22.54 -27.24 23.37
C SER A 67 23.20 -26.15 24.23
N ALA A 68 24.34 -25.57 23.81
CA ALA A 68 25.01 -24.50 24.56
C ALA A 68 24.33 -23.14 24.33
N ASP A 69 24.22 -22.34 25.40
CA ASP A 69 23.67 -20.97 25.34
C ASP A 69 24.75 -19.89 25.47
N LEU A 70 24.46 -18.69 24.95
CA LEU A 70 25.12 -17.44 25.36
C LEU A 70 24.12 -16.59 26.16
N ARG A 71 24.31 -16.52 27.48
CA ARG A 71 23.44 -15.77 28.39
C ARG A 71 24.08 -14.44 28.78
N VAL A 72 23.32 -13.37 28.70
CA VAL A 72 23.79 -12.00 28.91
C VAL A 72 22.97 -11.37 30.02
N LEU A 73 23.62 -11.11 31.16
CA LEU A 73 23.12 -10.30 32.29
C LEU A 73 23.75 -8.88 32.30
N GLY A 74 24.73 -8.66 31.41
CA GLY A 74 25.45 -7.40 31.20
C GLY A 74 25.25 -6.87 29.78
N ILE A 75 26.32 -6.50 29.08
CA ILE A 75 26.25 -5.91 27.74
C ILE A 75 26.82 -6.88 26.70
N LEU A 76 26.08 -7.11 25.61
CA LEU A 76 26.59 -7.73 24.38
C LEU A 76 26.72 -6.67 23.29
N ASP A 77 27.91 -6.53 22.72
CA ASP A 77 28.24 -5.53 21.71
C ASP A 77 28.85 -6.20 20.48
N VAL A 78 28.07 -6.38 19.41
CA VAL A 78 28.47 -7.08 18.18
C VAL A 78 28.60 -6.08 17.03
N ASN A 79 29.83 -5.91 16.54
CA ASN A 79 30.23 -4.86 15.61
C ASN A 79 30.56 -5.43 14.21
N GLY A 80 29.59 -6.05 13.53
CA GLY A 80 29.76 -6.47 12.13
C GLY A 80 29.62 -5.29 11.15
N VAL A 81 30.01 -5.53 9.89
CA VAL A 81 29.84 -4.58 8.77
C VAL A 81 29.38 -5.27 7.48
N SER A 82 28.83 -4.52 6.51
CA SER A 82 28.36 -5.02 5.19
C SER A 82 29.41 -5.83 4.39
N GLY A 83 30.69 -5.68 4.70
CA GLY A 83 31.80 -6.47 4.10
C GLY A 83 32.45 -7.51 5.02
N GLY A 84 31.94 -7.70 6.24
CA GLY A 84 32.52 -8.57 7.27
C GLY A 84 31.53 -8.88 8.41
N SER A 85 30.64 -9.86 8.16
CA SER A 85 29.57 -10.24 9.08
C SER A 85 30.04 -11.13 10.23
N VAL A 86 29.42 -11.00 11.39
CA VAL A 86 29.64 -11.90 12.54
C VAL A 86 28.72 -13.10 12.43
N PHE A 87 29.25 -14.32 12.57
CA PHE A 87 28.46 -15.55 12.51
C PHE A 87 28.28 -16.19 13.89
N PHE A 88 27.05 -16.58 14.23
CA PHE A 88 26.70 -17.45 15.35
C PHE A 88 26.12 -18.75 14.75
N THR A 89 26.83 -19.86 14.88
CA THR A 89 26.47 -21.10 14.17
C THR A 89 26.81 -22.37 14.97
N SER A 90 26.37 -23.52 14.48
CA SER A 90 26.71 -24.83 15.04
C SER A 90 28.20 -25.16 14.87
N LYS A 91 28.79 -25.93 15.79
CA LYS A 91 30.10 -26.57 15.58
C LYS A 91 30.16 -27.48 14.34
N ASN A 92 28.99 -27.93 13.86
CA ASN A 92 28.86 -28.82 12.70
C ASN A 92 28.72 -28.06 11.37
N ASP A 93 28.58 -26.73 11.41
CA ASP A 93 28.58 -25.89 10.22
C ASP A 93 30.01 -25.66 9.73
N ASP A 94 30.42 -26.40 8.70
CA ASP A 94 31.75 -26.29 8.10
C ASP A 94 31.78 -25.29 6.91
N THR A 95 30.69 -24.55 6.66
CA THR A 95 30.62 -23.59 5.54
C THR A 95 31.27 -22.24 5.87
N VAL A 96 31.40 -21.91 7.16
CA VAL A 96 32.01 -20.67 7.64
C VAL A 96 33.07 -20.97 8.70
N GLY A 97 34.22 -20.28 8.61
CA GLY A 97 35.30 -20.36 9.60
C GLY A 97 35.98 -21.72 9.66
N GLU A 98 36.75 -21.93 10.74
CA GLU A 98 37.54 -23.15 10.90
C GLU A 98 36.65 -24.37 11.26
N THR A 99 36.96 -25.53 10.71
CA THR A 99 36.31 -26.80 11.06
C THR A 99 36.67 -27.21 12.50
N ILE A 100 35.66 -27.42 13.34
CA ILE A 100 35.86 -27.84 14.74
C ILE A 100 36.14 -29.35 14.81
N TYR A 101 37.08 -29.77 15.66
CA TYR A 101 37.39 -31.19 15.83
C TYR A 101 36.15 -31.98 16.32
N GLY A 102 35.73 -32.95 15.51
CA GLY A 102 34.52 -33.75 15.77
C GLY A 102 33.24 -33.18 15.16
N SER A 103 33.34 -32.17 14.30
CA SER A 103 32.24 -31.74 13.41
C SER A 103 31.75 -32.90 12.54
N SER A 104 30.43 -32.99 12.35
CA SER A 104 29.80 -33.88 11.36
C SER A 104 29.84 -33.32 9.94
N GLY A 105 30.11 -32.01 9.77
CA GLY A 105 29.96 -31.26 8.53
C GLY A 105 28.50 -31.05 8.09
N ILE A 106 27.54 -31.45 8.92
CA ILE A 106 26.10 -31.35 8.65
C ILE A 106 25.42 -30.82 9.92
N PRO A 107 25.07 -29.53 9.97
CA PRO A 107 24.37 -28.94 11.12
C PRO A 107 22.87 -29.29 11.12
N GLY A 108 22.30 -29.46 12.31
CA GLY A 108 20.86 -29.58 12.55
C GLY A 108 20.22 -28.25 12.98
N ASN A 109 18.92 -28.06 12.73
CA ASN A 109 18.22 -26.80 13.00
C ASN A 109 18.10 -26.45 14.51
N ASP A 110 18.40 -27.41 15.38
CA ASP A 110 18.34 -27.36 16.84
C ASP A 110 19.72 -27.72 17.44
N ASP A 111 20.80 -27.47 16.71
CA ASP A 111 22.13 -27.90 17.14
C ASP A 111 22.61 -27.12 18.37
N TRP A 112 22.16 -25.90 18.63
CA TRP A 112 22.53 -25.13 19.82
C TRP A 112 21.36 -24.32 20.38
N GLY A 113 21.54 -23.74 21.58
CA GLY A 113 20.46 -23.07 22.31
C GLY A 113 20.16 -21.67 21.79
N THR A 114 20.28 -20.68 22.68
CA THR A 114 19.82 -19.31 22.43
C THR A 114 20.89 -18.29 22.83
N VAL A 115 20.93 -17.17 22.10
CA VAL A 115 21.56 -15.94 22.60
C VAL A 115 20.49 -15.14 23.35
N ILE A 116 20.65 -15.00 24.66
CA ILE A 116 19.61 -14.50 25.56
C ILE A 116 20.09 -13.30 26.39
N MET A 117 19.37 -12.19 26.28
CA MET A 117 19.46 -11.04 27.17
C MET A 117 18.43 -11.22 28.30
N LEU A 118 18.94 -11.21 29.53
CA LEU A 118 18.18 -11.53 30.73
C LEU A 118 18.17 -10.33 31.69
N ASP A 119 16.97 -9.92 32.09
CA ASP A 119 16.72 -8.97 33.18
C ASP A 119 17.14 -7.52 32.94
N ALA A 120 16.71 -6.66 33.84
CA ALA A 120 16.79 -5.20 33.70
C ALA A 120 18.22 -4.64 33.73
N ASN A 121 19.28 -5.45 33.79
CA ASN A 121 20.66 -4.99 33.61
C ASN A 121 21.26 -5.39 32.24
N ALA A 122 20.60 -6.29 31.50
CA ALA A 122 21.10 -6.75 30.22
C ALA A 122 20.72 -5.83 29.06
N SER A 123 21.64 -5.62 28.12
CA SER A 123 21.37 -4.93 26.85
C SER A 123 22.20 -5.52 25.71
N ALA A 124 21.76 -5.32 24.47
CA ALA A 124 22.55 -5.66 23.28
C ALA A 124 22.54 -4.57 22.21
N THR A 125 23.68 -4.39 21.56
CA THR A 125 23.82 -3.72 20.26
C THR A 125 24.39 -4.74 19.28
N ILE A 126 23.66 -5.08 18.22
CA ILE A 126 24.08 -6.11 17.25
C ILE A 126 23.92 -5.57 15.83
N SER A 127 25.00 -5.51 15.07
CA SER A 127 24.98 -5.08 13.67
C SER A 127 25.64 -6.10 12.75
N TYR A 128 25.06 -6.34 11.56
CA TYR A 128 25.58 -7.25 10.52
C TYR A 128 25.97 -8.62 11.05
N ALA A 129 25.02 -9.34 11.65
CA ALA A 129 25.26 -10.66 12.22
C ALA A 129 24.30 -11.72 11.67
N THR A 130 24.82 -12.93 11.49
CA THR A 130 24.06 -14.08 11.01
C THR A 130 23.99 -15.15 12.11
N PHE A 131 22.78 -15.57 12.48
CA PHE A 131 22.50 -16.65 13.42
C PHE A 131 21.94 -17.86 12.66
N ARG A 132 22.55 -19.03 12.79
CA ARG A 132 22.09 -20.26 12.13
C ARG A 132 22.03 -21.45 13.06
N TYR A 133 21.11 -22.39 12.82
CA TYR A 133 21.08 -23.72 13.44
C TYR A 133 20.87 -23.72 14.96
N GLY A 134 20.25 -22.67 15.49
CA GLY A 134 19.97 -22.51 16.92
C GLY A 134 18.50 -22.73 17.28
N GLY A 135 18.19 -22.68 18.57
CA GLY A 135 16.82 -22.79 19.10
C GLY A 135 16.53 -24.07 19.89
N ASP A 136 17.56 -24.81 20.33
CA ASP A 136 17.47 -25.96 21.25
C ASP A 136 17.82 -25.57 22.69
N SER A 137 16.86 -25.03 23.45
CA SER A 137 17.12 -24.70 24.85
C SER A 137 16.55 -25.75 25.81
N THR A 138 17.44 -26.29 26.65
CA THR A 138 17.14 -27.18 27.78
C THR A 138 16.47 -26.46 28.98
N VAL A 139 16.19 -25.16 28.86
CA VAL A 139 15.60 -24.32 29.91
C VAL A 139 14.08 -24.34 29.75
N GLY A 140 13.36 -25.00 30.67
CA GLY A 140 11.93 -25.32 30.56
C GLY A 140 10.93 -24.14 30.62
N ILE A 141 11.08 -23.13 29.76
CA ILE A 141 10.15 -22.03 29.52
C ILE A 141 9.51 -22.19 28.13
N TRP A 142 8.19 -22.02 28.05
CA TRP A 142 7.33 -22.58 27.00
C TRP A 142 7.26 -21.81 25.65
N LYS A 143 8.12 -20.81 25.38
CA LYS A 143 8.11 -20.03 24.13
C LYS A 143 9.54 -19.46 23.91
N GLN A 144 10.25 -19.80 22.83
CA GLN A 144 11.72 -19.57 22.73
C GLN A 144 12.18 -19.08 21.35
N GLY A 145 13.16 -18.16 21.30
CA GLY A 145 13.79 -17.66 20.06
C GLY A 145 15.27 -18.02 19.95
N ILE A 146 15.88 -17.95 18.75
CA ILE A 146 17.35 -18.00 18.58
C ILE A 146 18.00 -16.78 19.22
N LEU A 147 17.40 -15.61 19.02
CA LEU A 147 17.75 -14.36 19.67
C LEU A 147 16.60 -13.93 20.57
N MET A 148 16.88 -13.74 21.86
CA MET A 148 15.85 -13.49 22.87
C MET A 148 16.17 -12.30 23.77
N PHE A 149 15.19 -11.39 23.87
CA PHE A 149 15.19 -10.24 24.79
C PHE A 149 14.08 -10.41 25.82
N ARG A 150 14.44 -10.49 27.10
CA ARG A 150 13.46 -10.72 28.16
C ARG A 150 13.71 -9.84 29.38
N ASP A 151 12.72 -9.02 29.69
CA ASP A 151 12.74 -8.09 30.82
C ASP A 151 14.02 -7.22 30.83
N ALA A 152 14.58 -6.95 29.64
CA ALA A 152 15.91 -6.37 29.45
C ALA A 152 15.88 -4.84 29.30
N GLN A 153 17.05 -4.21 29.38
CA GLN A 153 17.19 -2.81 28.99
C GLN A 153 17.01 -2.66 27.47
N ALA A 154 16.70 -1.43 27.06
CA ALA A 154 16.55 -1.10 25.65
C ALA A 154 17.77 -1.57 24.83
N SER A 155 17.51 -2.23 23.71
CA SER A 155 18.51 -2.86 22.85
C SER A 155 18.27 -2.50 21.38
N SER A 156 19.27 -2.68 20.53
CA SER A 156 19.15 -2.41 19.09
C SER A 156 19.81 -3.50 18.27
N ILE A 157 19.11 -3.94 17.22
CA ILE A 157 19.63 -4.89 16.24
C ILE A 157 19.43 -4.35 14.84
N ASP A 158 20.43 -4.51 13.99
CA ASP A 158 20.48 -3.95 12.64
C ASP A 158 21.19 -4.92 11.67
N HIS A 159 20.62 -5.17 10.50
CA HIS A 159 21.17 -6.09 9.47
C HIS A 159 21.43 -7.49 10.04
N ILE A 160 20.37 -8.14 10.54
CA ILE A 160 20.45 -9.45 11.17
C ILE A 160 19.84 -10.51 10.26
N PHE A 161 20.54 -11.63 10.09
CA PHE A 161 20.02 -12.80 9.39
C PHE A 161 19.84 -13.95 10.38
N ILE A 162 18.65 -14.51 10.49
CA ILE A 162 18.34 -15.66 11.35
C ILE A 162 17.82 -16.79 10.46
N GLN A 163 18.61 -17.84 10.29
CA GLN A 163 18.32 -18.86 9.29
C GLN A 163 18.36 -20.28 9.87
N GLN A 164 17.54 -21.19 9.32
CA GLN A 164 17.65 -22.63 9.59
C GLN A 164 17.56 -22.97 11.10
N GLY A 165 16.63 -22.32 11.80
CA GLY A 165 16.37 -22.55 13.22
C GLY A 165 15.26 -23.56 13.49
N TYR A 166 15.07 -23.91 14.77
CA TYR A 166 14.00 -24.83 15.18
C TYR A 166 12.71 -24.16 15.70
N TYR A 167 12.81 -23.09 16.50
CA TYR A 167 11.65 -22.42 17.14
C TYR A 167 11.34 -21.00 16.59
N PHE A 168 11.23 -19.95 17.42
CA PHE A 168 11.13 -18.56 16.92
C PHE A 168 12.50 -18.05 16.47
N GLY A 169 12.55 -17.15 15.49
CA GLY A 169 13.79 -16.45 15.16
C GLY A 169 14.12 -15.41 16.22
N LEU A 170 13.16 -14.51 16.46
CA LEU A 170 13.27 -13.41 17.42
C LEU A 170 12.14 -13.50 18.46
N TYR A 171 12.51 -13.41 19.74
CA TYR A 171 11.56 -13.35 20.85
C TYR A 171 11.81 -12.11 21.70
N ILE A 172 10.79 -11.26 21.85
CA ILE A 172 10.85 -10.03 22.65
C ILE A 172 9.75 -10.06 23.70
N ASN A 173 10.14 -9.95 24.97
CA ASN A 173 9.24 -9.92 26.11
C ASN A 173 9.57 -8.78 27.08
N ASN A 174 8.60 -7.89 27.31
CA ASN A 174 8.73 -6.72 28.21
C ASN A 174 10.05 -5.95 28.01
N THR A 175 10.49 -5.83 26.76
CA THR A 175 11.74 -5.17 26.39
C THR A 175 11.46 -4.28 25.18
N VAL A 176 12.09 -3.10 25.15
CA VAL A 176 12.09 -2.23 23.97
C VAL A 176 13.30 -2.60 23.11
N VAL A 177 13.05 -3.04 21.88
CA VAL A 177 14.11 -3.31 20.89
C VAL A 177 13.86 -2.46 19.65
N THR A 178 14.89 -1.77 19.18
CA THR A 178 14.89 -1.19 17.84
C THR A 178 15.43 -2.23 16.87
N VAL A 179 14.58 -2.73 15.99
CA VAL A 179 14.89 -3.75 15.00
C VAL A 179 14.87 -3.11 13.61
N ASP A 180 16.01 -3.16 12.92
CA ASP A 180 16.14 -2.69 11.55
C ASP A 180 16.79 -3.79 10.68
N ASN A 181 16.33 -3.95 9.44
CA ASN A 181 16.90 -4.88 8.45
C ASN A 181 17.07 -6.32 9.02
N LEU A 182 15.96 -6.96 9.38
CA LEU A 182 15.95 -8.33 9.95
C LEU A 182 15.40 -9.32 8.92
N ASP A 183 16.17 -10.34 8.59
CA ASP A 183 15.77 -11.49 7.78
C ASP A 183 15.63 -12.73 8.66
N ILE A 184 14.46 -13.35 8.66
CA ILE A 184 14.23 -14.66 9.24
C ILE A 184 13.76 -15.60 8.14
N SER A 185 14.58 -16.62 7.85
CA SER A 185 14.35 -17.51 6.71
C SER A 185 14.60 -18.98 7.06
N ASN A 186 13.87 -19.89 6.41
CA ASN A 186 13.94 -21.33 6.66
C ASN A 186 13.72 -21.69 8.14
N HIS A 187 12.70 -21.10 8.75
CA HIS A 187 12.44 -21.23 10.19
C HIS A 187 11.02 -21.73 10.45
N ASN A 188 10.76 -22.39 11.59
CA ASN A 188 9.40 -22.83 11.90
C ASN A 188 8.50 -21.67 12.34
N TYR A 189 9.04 -20.75 13.13
CA TYR A 189 8.31 -19.57 13.58
C TYR A 189 9.15 -18.30 13.41
N GLY A 190 8.52 -17.19 13.02
CA GLY A 190 9.19 -15.90 12.81
C GLY A 190 9.43 -15.16 14.12
N ILE A 191 8.55 -14.20 14.44
CA ILE A 191 8.72 -13.26 15.54
C ILE A 191 7.66 -13.47 16.62
N TYR A 192 8.08 -13.38 17.88
CA TYR A 192 7.18 -13.42 19.02
C TYR A 192 7.32 -12.15 19.87
N LEU A 193 6.22 -11.43 20.06
CA LEU A 193 6.11 -10.19 20.82
C LEU A 193 5.19 -10.38 22.02
N GLU A 194 5.67 -10.07 23.22
CA GLU A 194 4.86 -10.16 24.43
C GLU A 194 5.11 -9.03 25.43
N GLY A 195 4.01 -8.50 25.95
CA GLY A 195 4.02 -7.49 27.02
C GLY A 195 4.02 -6.05 26.54
N THR A 196 3.91 -5.13 27.50
CA THR A 196 3.50 -3.73 27.26
C THR A 196 4.66 -2.80 26.83
N SER A 197 5.71 -3.36 26.24
CA SER A 197 6.88 -2.60 25.81
C SER A 197 6.87 -2.49 24.30
N THR A 198 6.88 -1.27 23.78
CA THR A 198 6.75 -1.01 22.36
C THR A 198 8.12 -1.06 21.67
N SER A 199 8.33 -2.07 20.84
CA SER A 199 9.51 -2.22 19.99
C SER A 199 9.21 -1.65 18.60
N SER A 200 10.24 -1.13 17.92
CA SER A 200 10.10 -0.60 16.56
C SER A 200 10.72 -1.57 15.57
N PHE A 201 10.04 -1.82 14.45
CA PHE A 201 10.48 -2.72 13.40
C PHE A 201 10.48 -1.99 12.07
N THR A 202 11.59 -2.09 11.35
CA THR A 202 11.72 -1.58 9.99
C THR A 202 12.45 -2.63 9.14
N ASN A 203 12.00 -2.81 7.90
CA ASN A 203 12.64 -3.68 6.90
C ASN A 203 12.79 -5.13 7.38
N ILE A 204 11.66 -5.78 7.66
CA ILE A 204 11.63 -7.15 8.16
C ILE A 204 11.29 -8.11 7.02
N TRP A 205 12.00 -9.23 6.94
CA TRP A 205 11.76 -10.35 6.04
C TRP A 205 11.45 -11.62 6.80
N LEU A 206 10.32 -12.24 6.46
CA LEU A 206 9.90 -13.53 7.01
C LEU A 206 9.62 -14.50 5.85
N ASP A 207 10.64 -15.17 5.32
CA ASP A 207 10.49 -16.07 4.18
C ASP A 207 11.66 -17.08 4.00
N PRO A 208 11.43 -18.41 3.93
CA PRO A 208 10.19 -19.10 4.24
C PRO A 208 10.06 -19.33 5.75
N ILE A 209 8.85 -19.15 6.29
CA ILE A 209 8.50 -19.51 7.67
C ILE A 209 7.46 -20.63 7.65
N TYR A 210 7.77 -21.81 8.18
CA TYR A 210 6.95 -23.00 7.95
C TYR A 210 5.65 -23.10 8.77
N GLN A 211 5.44 -22.25 9.79
CA GLN A 211 4.24 -22.30 10.63
C GLN A 211 3.65 -20.92 10.95
N ARG A 212 4.16 -20.19 11.96
CA ARG A 212 3.56 -18.89 12.38
C ARG A 212 4.56 -17.78 12.13
N LEU A 213 4.10 -16.76 11.41
CA LEU A 213 4.91 -15.62 11.02
C LEU A 213 5.19 -14.74 12.23
N ILE A 214 4.12 -14.27 12.86
CA ILE A 214 4.17 -13.35 13.99
C ILE A 214 3.20 -13.85 15.05
N THR A 215 3.60 -13.77 16.30
CA THR A 215 2.72 -13.98 17.44
C THR A 215 2.80 -12.78 18.37
N VAL A 216 1.65 -12.18 18.67
CA VAL A 216 1.51 -11.00 19.52
C VAL A 216 0.68 -11.36 20.74
N GLN A 217 1.16 -11.00 21.93
CA GLN A 217 0.44 -11.20 23.18
C GLN A 217 0.57 -9.99 24.11
N ASN A 218 -0.52 -9.25 24.33
CA ASN A 218 -0.53 -8.04 25.18
C ASN A 218 0.56 -7.04 24.79
N ALA A 219 0.76 -6.82 23.49
CA ALA A 219 1.77 -5.95 22.91
C ALA A 219 1.18 -5.18 21.73
N GLN A 220 1.83 -4.10 21.27
CA GLN A 220 1.51 -3.50 19.98
C GLN A 220 1.75 -4.52 18.87
N LEU A 221 0.77 -4.66 17.98
CA LEU A 221 1.06 -5.13 16.63
C LEU A 221 1.69 -3.96 15.89
N THR A 222 2.91 -4.16 15.38
CA THR A 222 3.61 -3.14 14.61
C THR A 222 3.02 -3.05 13.21
N ASP A 223 3.04 -1.86 12.61
CA ASP A 223 2.72 -1.67 11.20
C ASP A 223 3.56 -2.62 10.34
N LEU A 224 2.86 -3.52 9.64
CA LEU A 224 3.46 -4.57 8.81
C LEU A 224 3.65 -4.13 7.36
N SER A 225 3.18 -2.95 6.97
CA SER A 225 3.31 -2.43 5.60
C SER A 225 4.77 -2.31 5.16
N THR A 226 5.68 -2.26 6.13
CA THR A 226 7.13 -2.21 5.91
C THR A 226 7.81 -3.59 5.94
N TRP A 227 7.06 -4.66 6.16
CA TRP A 227 7.55 -6.03 6.27
C TRP A 227 7.28 -6.76 4.96
N ASN A 228 8.04 -7.82 4.75
CA ASN A 228 8.02 -8.59 3.52
C ASN A 228 7.85 -10.04 3.93
N ILE A 229 6.64 -10.52 3.70
CA ILE A 229 6.17 -11.74 4.32
C ILE A 229 5.57 -12.61 3.23
N THR A 230 6.32 -13.62 2.79
CA THR A 230 5.79 -14.61 1.85
C THR A 230 4.98 -15.63 2.61
N ALA A 231 3.68 -15.36 2.79
CA ALA A 231 2.75 -16.27 3.46
C ALA A 231 2.20 -17.35 2.50
N ASP A 232 2.14 -18.60 2.96
CA ASP A 232 1.27 -19.64 2.36
C ASP A 232 -0.03 -19.78 3.17
N GLU A 233 -0.95 -20.64 2.71
CA GLU A 233 -2.27 -20.85 3.32
C GLU A 233 -2.26 -21.26 4.82
N ASN A 234 -1.12 -21.73 5.35
CA ASN A 234 -0.97 -22.13 6.74
C ASN A 234 -0.26 -21.09 7.61
N GLN A 235 0.33 -20.05 6.99
CA GLN A 235 1.13 -19.04 7.65
C GLN A 235 0.27 -17.84 8.04
N CYS A 236 0.21 -17.55 9.34
CA CYS A 236 -0.69 -16.54 9.89
C CYS A 236 -0.04 -15.70 10.98
N ILE A 237 -0.70 -14.59 11.32
CA ILE A 237 -0.39 -13.74 12.47
C ILE A 237 -1.33 -14.13 13.60
N GLU A 238 -0.79 -14.53 14.75
CA GLU A 238 -1.60 -14.84 15.93
C GLU A 238 -1.65 -13.68 16.93
N ILE A 239 -2.85 -13.38 17.41
CA ILE A 239 -3.07 -12.32 18.39
C ILE A 239 -3.75 -12.92 19.62
N TYR A 240 -3.08 -12.84 20.77
CA TYR A 240 -3.57 -13.33 22.06
C TYR A 240 -3.91 -12.17 23.00
N ASP A 241 -5.09 -12.25 23.61
CA ASP A 241 -5.58 -11.42 24.72
C ASP A 241 -5.75 -9.92 24.41
N GLY A 242 -4.72 -9.19 23.98
CA GLY A 242 -4.83 -7.75 23.76
C GLY A 242 -3.78 -7.22 22.83
N ILE A 243 -4.18 -6.18 22.09
CA ILE A 243 -3.29 -5.33 21.29
C ILE A 243 -3.34 -3.92 21.87
N GLU A 244 -2.17 -3.28 21.98
CA GLU A 244 -2.09 -1.91 22.48
C GLU A 244 -2.65 -0.89 21.46
N ASP A 245 -3.07 0.28 21.96
CA ASP A 245 -3.77 1.34 21.21
C ASP A 245 -3.10 1.71 19.87
N GLN A 246 -3.90 1.93 18.81
CA GLN A 246 -3.45 2.31 17.45
C GLN A 246 -2.75 1.17 16.68
N SER A 247 -3.33 -0.03 16.71
CA SER A 247 -2.85 -1.16 15.88
C SER A 247 -3.52 -1.14 14.50
N GLU A 248 -2.84 -1.69 13.50
CA GLU A 248 -3.32 -1.80 12.12
C GLU A 248 -3.24 -3.26 11.64
N PHE A 249 -4.28 -3.75 10.97
CA PHE A 249 -4.24 -5.03 10.25
C PHE A 249 -4.13 -4.75 8.76
N ASN A 250 -2.97 -5.10 8.19
CA ASN A 250 -2.62 -4.81 6.81
C ASN A 250 -2.80 -6.04 5.93
N ASN A 251 -3.05 -5.84 4.63
CA ASN A 251 -3.29 -6.92 3.66
C ASN A 251 -2.03 -7.31 2.84
N ASP A 252 -0.85 -7.22 3.41
CA ASP A 252 0.36 -7.69 2.72
C ASP A 252 0.22 -9.20 2.41
N ASP A 253 0.38 -9.60 1.15
CA ASP A 253 0.44 -11.00 0.68
C ASP A 253 -0.70 -11.98 1.12
N ASN A 254 -1.95 -11.49 1.28
CA ASN A 254 -3.11 -12.27 1.76
C ASN A 254 -2.94 -12.83 3.18
N LEU A 255 -2.25 -12.10 4.06
CA LEU A 255 -2.07 -12.49 5.46
C LEU A 255 -3.40 -12.75 6.17
N VAL A 256 -3.41 -13.84 6.95
CA VAL A 256 -4.53 -14.20 7.82
C VAL A 256 -4.22 -13.84 9.27
N TYR A 257 -5.10 -13.07 9.89
CA TYR A 257 -5.02 -12.72 11.31
C TYR A 257 -5.88 -13.69 12.14
N ILE A 258 -5.29 -14.36 13.12
CA ILE A 258 -5.99 -15.28 14.00
C ILE A 258 -6.15 -14.65 15.39
N LEU A 259 -7.40 -14.40 15.76
CA LEU A 259 -7.77 -13.97 17.10
C LEU A 259 -7.85 -15.17 18.04
N ARG A 260 -7.11 -15.11 19.14
CA ARG A 260 -7.09 -16.09 20.21
C ARG A 260 -7.58 -15.45 21.51
N ASN A 261 -8.53 -16.12 22.17
CA ASN A 261 -9.25 -15.60 23.34
C ASN A 261 -10.08 -14.34 23.00
N GLU A 262 -10.40 -13.52 23.99
CA GLU A 262 -10.97 -12.20 23.74
C GLU A 262 -9.82 -11.25 23.48
N VAL A 263 -9.73 -10.70 22.28
CA VAL A 263 -8.72 -9.72 21.87
C VAL A 263 -9.26 -8.32 22.08
N TRP A 264 -8.63 -7.57 22.99
CA TRP A 264 -9.01 -6.20 23.34
C TRP A 264 -8.14 -5.17 22.61
N ALA A 265 -8.77 -4.13 22.07
CA ALA A 265 -8.11 -2.95 21.49
C ALA A 265 -8.86 -1.67 21.85
N HIS A 266 -8.18 -0.51 21.78
CA HIS A 266 -8.83 0.81 21.86
C HIS A 266 -9.21 1.31 20.47
N ASP A 267 -8.21 1.53 19.60
CA ASP A 267 -8.40 1.88 18.19
C ASP A 267 -7.78 0.79 17.30
N LEU A 268 -8.47 0.42 16.22
CA LEU A 268 -8.03 -0.58 15.25
C LEU A 268 -8.50 -0.21 13.83
N ASP A 269 -7.52 -0.08 12.93
CA ASP A 269 -7.76 0.10 11.50
C ASP A 269 -7.48 -1.22 10.77
N ILE A 270 -8.33 -1.57 9.79
CA ILE A 270 -8.23 -2.81 9.01
C ILE A 270 -8.33 -2.48 7.53
N GLU A 271 -7.27 -2.78 6.79
CA GLU A 271 -7.14 -2.51 5.36
C GLU A 271 -8.03 -3.43 4.49
N GLU A 272 -8.25 -3.04 3.23
CA GLU A 272 -9.06 -3.83 2.28
C GLU A 272 -8.47 -5.21 2.01
N GLY A 273 -9.32 -6.23 1.86
CA GLY A 273 -8.93 -7.61 1.54
C GLY A 273 -8.39 -8.44 2.70
N VAL A 274 -8.19 -7.85 3.89
CA VAL A 274 -7.73 -8.60 5.08
C VAL A 274 -8.71 -9.72 5.45
N THR A 275 -8.18 -10.90 5.79
CA THR A 275 -8.95 -11.99 6.38
C THR A 275 -8.61 -12.17 7.85
N VAL A 276 -9.62 -12.05 8.72
CA VAL A 276 -9.54 -12.27 10.16
C VAL A 276 -10.32 -13.53 10.52
N LYS A 277 -9.63 -14.48 11.17
CA LYS A 277 -10.23 -15.70 11.71
C LYS A 277 -10.24 -15.67 13.23
N ALA A 278 -11.32 -16.14 13.83
CA ALA A 278 -11.45 -16.24 15.27
C ALA A 278 -11.44 -17.70 15.72
N ASP A 279 -10.61 -18.01 16.71
CA ASP A 279 -10.62 -19.33 17.35
C ASP A 279 -11.91 -19.54 18.15
N ILE A 280 -12.23 -20.79 18.47
CA ILE A 280 -13.47 -21.16 19.13
C ILE A 280 -13.63 -20.42 20.47
N GLY A 281 -14.68 -19.62 20.58
CA GLY A 281 -15.02 -18.81 21.76
C GLY A 281 -14.32 -17.45 21.86
N SER A 282 -13.58 -17.06 20.82
CA SER A 282 -12.84 -15.79 20.75
C SER A 282 -13.73 -14.61 20.39
N ALA A 283 -13.24 -13.39 20.58
CA ALA A 283 -13.92 -12.14 20.24
C ALA A 283 -12.92 -11.06 19.81
N LEU A 284 -13.36 -10.12 18.98
CA LEU A 284 -12.70 -8.82 18.83
C LEU A 284 -13.49 -7.78 19.63
N ILE A 285 -12.82 -7.09 20.55
CA ILE A 285 -13.45 -6.11 21.46
C ILE A 285 -12.73 -4.77 21.37
N ILE A 286 -13.45 -3.75 20.92
CA ILE A 286 -12.99 -2.37 20.79
C ILE A 286 -13.60 -1.58 21.94
N THR A 287 -12.78 -1.09 22.86
CA THR A 287 -13.24 -0.40 24.07
C THR A 287 -12.95 1.09 24.00
N ASP A 288 -14.01 1.91 24.00
CA ASP A 288 -13.99 3.38 24.00
C ASP A 288 -13.30 4.07 22.81
N GLY A 289 -12.79 3.33 21.82
CA GLY A 289 -12.14 3.87 20.63
C GLY A 289 -12.78 3.46 19.31
N VAL A 290 -12.02 3.57 18.22
CA VAL A 290 -12.51 3.50 16.85
C VAL A 290 -12.15 2.17 16.18
N LEU A 291 -13.14 1.53 15.56
CA LEU A 291 -12.93 0.46 14.59
C LEU A 291 -13.17 1.01 13.19
N ASP A 292 -12.16 0.97 12.33
CA ASP A 292 -12.29 1.38 10.93
C ASP A 292 -11.96 0.21 10.01
N VAL A 293 -12.98 -0.37 9.38
CA VAL A 293 -12.85 -1.50 8.45
C VAL A 293 -13.09 -0.98 7.04
N ASN A 294 -12.03 -0.97 6.23
CA ASN A 294 -11.97 -0.27 4.96
C ASN A 294 -11.90 -1.25 3.78
N GLY A 295 -12.93 -2.09 3.59
CA GLY A 295 -12.99 -2.99 2.43
C GLY A 295 -13.31 -2.27 1.11
N SER A 296 -13.14 -2.98 0.00
CA SER A 296 -13.66 -2.57 -1.30
C SER A 296 -14.50 -3.66 -1.97
N ARG A 297 -15.11 -3.32 -3.10
CA ARG A 297 -15.95 -4.24 -3.86
C ARG A 297 -15.21 -5.48 -4.34
N ASP A 298 -13.97 -5.31 -4.76
CA ASP A 298 -13.14 -6.37 -5.30
C ASP A 298 -12.35 -7.09 -4.20
N TYR A 299 -12.02 -6.38 -3.11
CA TYR A 299 -11.28 -6.89 -1.96
C TYR A 299 -12.01 -6.60 -0.65
N PRO A 300 -13.09 -7.34 -0.33
CA PRO A 300 -13.80 -7.16 0.93
C PRO A 300 -12.96 -7.66 2.12
N VAL A 301 -13.13 -7.03 3.29
CA VAL A 301 -12.57 -7.57 4.54
C VAL A 301 -13.43 -8.74 5.02
N ILE A 302 -12.80 -9.82 5.46
CA ILE A 302 -13.50 -11.03 5.89
C ILE A 302 -13.26 -11.29 7.38
N PHE A 303 -14.34 -11.53 8.12
CA PHE A 303 -14.30 -12.07 9.49
C PHE A 303 -15.00 -13.42 9.53
N THR A 304 -14.30 -14.47 9.95
CA THR A 304 -14.84 -15.83 9.97
C THR A 304 -14.26 -16.71 11.10
N SER A 305 -14.68 -17.97 11.16
CA SER A 305 -14.19 -18.99 12.09
C SER A 305 -12.80 -19.51 11.68
N ILE A 306 -11.99 -19.95 12.63
CA ILE A 306 -10.74 -20.66 12.36
C ILE A 306 -10.95 -22.02 11.65
N LEU A 307 -12.18 -22.53 11.64
CA LEU A 307 -12.56 -23.77 10.96
C LEU A 307 -13.04 -23.53 9.51
N ASP A 308 -13.03 -22.28 9.06
CA ASP A 308 -13.47 -21.90 7.72
C ASP A 308 -12.31 -21.93 6.73
N ASP A 309 -12.25 -22.96 5.89
CA ASP A 309 -11.26 -23.11 4.83
C ASP A 309 -11.60 -22.30 3.57
N GLU A 310 -12.82 -21.73 3.46
CA GLU A 310 -13.25 -21.00 2.25
C GLU A 310 -12.50 -19.69 2.09
N PHE A 311 -12.22 -19.01 3.20
CA PHE A 311 -11.51 -17.73 3.24
C PHE A 311 -10.18 -17.90 3.96
N GLY A 312 -9.07 -17.47 3.36
CA GLY A 312 -7.73 -17.55 4.00
C GLY A 312 -7.15 -18.96 4.20
N GLY A 313 -7.71 -20.00 3.55
CA GLY A 313 -7.14 -21.36 3.54
C GLY A 313 -7.23 -22.13 4.87
N ASP A 314 -6.52 -23.26 4.98
CA ASP A 314 -6.55 -24.16 6.15
C ASP A 314 -5.67 -23.65 7.32
N SER A 315 -6.06 -22.53 7.92
CA SER A 315 -5.24 -21.87 8.95
C SER A 315 -5.09 -22.66 10.26
N ASN A 316 -5.82 -23.76 10.42
CA ASN A 316 -5.72 -24.68 11.56
C ASN A 316 -4.93 -25.97 11.25
N GLY A 317 -4.61 -26.22 9.97
CA GLY A 317 -3.79 -27.34 9.50
C GLY A 317 -4.45 -28.71 9.60
N ASP A 318 -5.78 -28.79 9.67
CA ASP A 318 -6.54 -30.03 9.80
C ASP A 318 -7.10 -30.58 8.48
N GLY A 319 -6.89 -29.85 7.39
CA GLY A 319 -7.50 -30.06 6.09
C GLY A 319 -9.01 -29.84 6.15
N ALA A 320 -9.78 -30.59 5.37
CA ALA A 320 -11.24 -30.51 5.40
C ALA A 320 -11.88 -31.29 6.58
N ALA A 321 -11.17 -31.46 7.71
CA ALA A 321 -11.65 -32.31 8.80
C ALA A 321 -12.69 -31.61 9.67
N THR A 322 -12.61 -30.29 9.77
CA THR A 322 -13.60 -29.44 10.43
C THR A 322 -14.35 -28.54 9.43
N SER A 323 -15.43 -27.93 9.87
CA SER A 323 -16.23 -26.99 9.07
C SER A 323 -16.83 -25.95 10.00
N PRO A 324 -16.99 -24.69 9.57
CA PRO A 324 -17.45 -23.63 10.44
C PRO A 324 -18.92 -23.80 10.81
N ASP A 325 -19.25 -23.53 12.07
CA ASP A 325 -20.60 -23.59 12.63
C ASP A 325 -21.01 -22.24 13.24
N LYS A 326 -22.31 -21.97 13.26
CA LYS A 326 -22.84 -20.71 13.81
C LYS A 326 -22.54 -20.61 15.30
N GLY A 327 -21.82 -19.56 15.70
CA GLY A 327 -21.44 -19.33 17.10
C GLY A 327 -20.12 -19.98 17.49
N ASP A 328 -19.29 -20.32 16.51
CA ASP A 328 -17.91 -20.71 16.73
C ASP A 328 -17.17 -19.63 17.53
N TRP A 329 -17.45 -18.35 17.27
CA TRP A 329 -16.88 -17.22 17.98
C TRP A 329 -17.95 -16.20 18.41
N LYS A 330 -17.59 -15.28 19.30
CA LYS A 330 -18.52 -14.33 19.92
C LYS A 330 -18.95 -13.18 19.01
N GLY A 331 -18.09 -12.79 18.07
CA GLY A 331 -18.32 -11.67 17.15
C GLY A 331 -17.42 -10.47 17.41
N ILE A 332 -17.73 -9.37 16.71
CA ILE A 332 -17.10 -8.06 16.83
C ILE A 332 -17.93 -7.21 17.81
N ILE A 333 -17.28 -6.61 18.79
CA ILE A 333 -17.94 -5.80 19.83
C ILE A 333 -17.26 -4.44 19.88
N VAL A 334 -18.00 -3.38 19.58
CA VAL A 334 -17.57 -1.99 19.78
C VAL A 334 -18.33 -1.45 20.99
N ASP A 335 -17.61 -1.27 22.10
CA ASP A 335 -18.15 -0.93 23.41
C ASP A 335 -17.70 0.48 23.85
N GLY A 336 -18.65 1.41 23.89
CA GLY A 336 -18.48 2.80 24.33
C GLY A 336 -19.06 3.10 25.70
N ASN A 337 -19.34 2.09 26.54
CA ASN A 337 -19.96 2.28 27.86
C ASN A 337 -19.26 3.32 28.74
N SER A 338 -17.93 3.47 28.65
CA SER A 338 -17.18 4.46 29.45
C SER A 338 -17.14 5.83 28.78
N ASN A 339 -17.05 5.88 27.45
CA ASN A 339 -16.93 7.09 26.66
C ASN A 339 -17.69 7.03 25.32
N PRO A 340 -19.01 7.26 25.33
CA PRO A 340 -19.85 7.15 24.13
C PRO A 340 -19.59 8.24 23.09
N LEU A 341 -18.77 9.25 23.41
CA LEU A 341 -18.42 10.32 22.48
C LEU A 341 -17.26 9.96 21.56
N THR A 342 -16.47 8.95 21.89
CA THR A 342 -15.28 8.52 21.13
C THR A 342 -15.51 7.20 20.42
N ALA A 343 -16.16 6.23 21.07
CA ALA A 343 -16.34 4.89 20.52
C ALA A 343 -17.11 4.92 19.19
N LYS A 344 -16.59 4.35 18.11
CA LYS A 344 -17.26 4.33 16.79
C LYS A 344 -16.81 3.11 16.00
N GLY A 345 -17.72 2.44 15.29
CA GLY A 345 -17.33 1.52 14.20
C GLY A 345 -17.75 2.04 12.84
N THR A 346 -16.80 2.22 11.92
CA THR A 346 -17.07 2.32 10.49
C THR A 346 -16.74 0.96 9.88
N ILE A 347 -17.72 0.31 9.26
CA ILE A 347 -17.52 -0.97 8.60
C ILE A 347 -18.05 -0.86 7.19
N ASP A 348 -17.17 -0.85 6.19
CA ASP A 348 -17.53 -0.80 4.77
C ASP A 348 -16.94 -2.03 4.02
N TRP A 349 -17.71 -2.57 3.07
CA TRP A 349 -17.35 -3.76 2.28
C TRP A 349 -16.73 -4.92 3.10
N CYS A 350 -17.33 -5.24 4.24
CA CYS A 350 -16.87 -6.28 5.15
C CYS A 350 -17.89 -7.43 5.22
N TRP A 351 -17.42 -8.68 5.22
CA TRP A 351 -18.27 -9.86 5.39
C TRP A 351 -17.97 -10.56 6.70
N VAL A 352 -18.97 -10.67 7.56
CA VAL A 352 -18.85 -11.28 8.90
C VAL A 352 -19.70 -12.54 8.98
N TYR A 353 -19.05 -13.67 9.30
CA TYR A 353 -19.64 -15.01 9.30
C TYR A 353 -19.48 -15.74 10.64
N TYR A 354 -20.41 -16.67 10.90
CA TYR A 354 -20.30 -17.73 11.92
C TYR A 354 -20.09 -17.29 13.38
N GLY A 355 -20.29 -16.01 13.68
CA GLY A 355 -20.22 -15.45 15.03
C GLY A 355 -21.51 -15.64 15.82
N GLY A 356 -21.70 -14.80 16.84
CA GLY A 356 -22.94 -14.74 17.61
C GLY A 356 -23.01 -15.65 18.84
N GLN A 357 -21.89 -16.22 19.28
CA GLN A 357 -21.81 -16.81 20.62
C GLN A 357 -22.07 -15.72 21.69
N GLN A 358 -22.64 -16.09 22.83
CA GLN A 358 -22.95 -15.12 23.88
C GLN A 358 -21.70 -14.50 24.53
N HIS A 359 -21.68 -13.16 24.61
CA HIS A 359 -20.79 -12.35 25.43
C HIS A 359 -21.64 -11.38 26.27
N ASN A 360 -21.46 -11.39 27.60
CA ASN A 360 -22.22 -10.54 28.54
C ASN A 360 -23.76 -10.55 28.37
N GLY A 361 -24.32 -11.66 27.88
CA GLY A 361 -25.77 -11.84 27.69
C GLY A 361 -26.31 -11.37 26.33
N LEU A 362 -25.45 -10.85 25.45
CA LEU A 362 -25.75 -10.51 24.06
C LEU A 362 -24.94 -11.43 23.13
N GLY A 363 -25.48 -11.81 21.97
CA GLY A 363 -24.76 -12.64 21.01
C GLY A 363 -25.09 -12.18 19.60
N ALA A 364 -24.10 -11.65 18.89
CA ALA A 364 -24.25 -11.20 17.51
C ALA A 364 -22.96 -11.36 16.71
N ASN A 365 -23.03 -11.35 15.38
CA ASN A 365 -21.82 -11.17 14.57
C ASN A 365 -21.18 -9.81 14.88
N ILE A 366 -22.00 -8.76 15.08
CA ILE A 366 -21.55 -7.40 15.34
C ILE A 366 -22.41 -6.76 16.43
N SER A 367 -21.79 -6.13 17.41
CA SER A 367 -22.48 -5.38 18.47
C SER A 367 -21.91 -3.97 18.58
N PHE A 368 -22.77 -2.96 18.43
CA PHE A 368 -22.48 -1.55 18.73
C PHE A 368 -23.15 -1.19 20.05
N ILE A 369 -22.36 -0.92 21.08
CA ILE A 369 -22.84 -0.66 22.44
C ILE A 369 -22.42 0.75 22.85
N ASP A 370 -23.40 1.64 23.01
CA ASP A 370 -23.20 3.04 23.42
C ASP A 370 -22.15 3.79 22.59
N THR A 371 -22.05 3.51 21.29
CA THR A 371 -21.07 4.12 20.38
C THR A 371 -21.56 5.46 19.82
N ARG A 372 -20.69 6.40 19.48
CA ARG A 372 -20.99 7.48 18.54
C ARG A 372 -21.48 6.90 17.18
N TYR A 373 -22.15 7.72 16.38
CA TYR A 373 -22.67 7.38 15.03
C TYR A 373 -21.78 6.41 14.25
N SER A 374 -22.18 5.14 14.23
CA SER A 374 -21.45 4.03 13.59
C SER A 374 -22.13 3.62 12.29
N ASN A 375 -21.36 3.05 11.36
CA ASN A 375 -21.82 2.75 10.00
C ASN A 375 -21.53 1.30 9.64
N PHE A 376 -22.47 0.66 8.95
CA PHE A 376 -22.31 -0.65 8.32
C PHE A 376 -22.79 -0.55 6.86
N LEU A 377 -21.86 -0.42 5.92
CA LEU A 377 -22.12 -0.02 4.55
C LEU A 377 -21.62 -1.11 3.60
N ASN A 378 -22.35 -1.39 2.52
CA ASN A 378 -21.97 -2.36 1.47
C ASN A 378 -21.49 -3.74 1.98
N SER A 379 -21.91 -4.11 3.20
CA SER A 379 -21.30 -5.17 3.99
C SER A 379 -22.26 -6.34 4.18
N ARG A 380 -21.78 -7.44 4.77
CA ARG A 380 -22.57 -8.65 5.01
C ARG A 380 -22.43 -9.14 6.44
N SER A 381 -23.55 -9.50 7.06
CA SER A 381 -23.59 -10.20 8.34
C SER A 381 -24.44 -11.45 8.19
N GLU A 382 -23.78 -12.61 8.21
CA GLU A 382 -24.41 -13.89 7.87
C GLU A 382 -24.09 -15.01 8.86
N ASN A 383 -24.98 -16.00 8.94
CA ASN A 383 -24.77 -17.24 9.69
C ASN A 383 -24.44 -17.05 11.19
N SER A 384 -25.00 -16.02 11.84
CA SER A 384 -24.87 -15.87 13.30
C SER A 384 -25.72 -16.89 14.07
N ASN A 385 -25.21 -17.38 15.21
CA ASN A 385 -25.97 -18.20 16.17
C ASN A 385 -27.15 -17.45 16.82
N SER A 386 -27.13 -16.13 16.73
CA SER A 386 -28.14 -15.28 17.34
C SER A 386 -28.44 -14.07 16.44
N PHE A 387 -27.99 -12.86 16.78
CA PHE A 387 -28.29 -11.66 16.01
C PHE A 387 -27.26 -11.43 14.89
N GLY A 388 -27.67 -10.85 13.76
CA GLY A 388 -26.70 -10.32 12.79
C GLY A 388 -25.98 -9.09 13.34
N ILE A 389 -26.76 -8.09 13.75
CA ILE A 389 -26.27 -6.83 14.34
C ILE A 389 -27.07 -6.51 15.60
N ILE A 390 -26.42 -6.03 16.65
CA ILE A 390 -27.05 -5.45 17.84
C ILE A 390 -26.64 -3.99 17.99
N ASN A 391 -27.61 -3.11 18.25
CA ASN A 391 -27.38 -1.71 18.61
C ASN A 391 -27.93 -1.44 20.00
N VAL A 392 -27.11 -0.90 20.89
CA VAL A 392 -27.50 -0.44 22.23
C VAL A 392 -27.09 1.02 22.36
N GLY A 393 -27.95 1.90 22.85
CA GLY A 393 -27.56 3.28 23.16
C GLY A 393 -27.80 4.28 22.04
N GLN A 394 -26.91 4.33 21.07
CA GLN A 394 -26.88 5.36 20.02
C GLN A 394 -27.13 4.77 18.62
N SER A 395 -27.33 5.64 17.62
CA SER A 395 -27.77 5.24 16.27
C SER A 395 -26.66 4.70 15.38
N THR A 396 -27.00 3.70 14.57
CA THR A 396 -26.15 3.17 13.50
C THR A 396 -26.83 3.33 12.14
N THR A 397 -26.02 3.57 11.11
CA THR A 397 -26.47 3.62 9.73
C THR A 397 -26.16 2.28 9.05
N VAL A 398 -27.16 1.63 8.47
CA VAL A 398 -26.97 0.39 7.70
C VAL A 398 -27.47 0.59 6.28
N ARG A 399 -26.59 0.47 5.28
CA ARG A 399 -26.92 0.74 3.87
C ARG A 399 -26.30 -0.25 2.92
N SER A 400 -27.01 -0.56 1.84
CA SER A 400 -26.55 -1.42 0.74
C SER A 400 -25.98 -2.77 1.22
N SER A 401 -26.44 -3.24 2.38
CA SER A 401 -25.81 -4.36 3.11
C SER A 401 -26.73 -5.57 3.17
N ALA A 402 -26.16 -6.76 3.30
CA ALA A 402 -26.93 -8.00 3.40
C ALA A 402 -26.85 -8.60 4.81
N ILE A 403 -28.02 -8.81 5.41
CA ILE A 403 -28.15 -9.41 6.73
C ILE A 403 -28.96 -10.69 6.54
N MET A 404 -28.32 -11.85 6.66
CA MET A 404 -28.92 -13.10 6.20
C MET A 404 -28.65 -14.30 7.11
N ASN A 405 -29.53 -15.30 7.09
CA ASN A 405 -29.30 -16.65 7.64
C ASN A 405 -28.99 -16.71 9.15
N ASN A 406 -29.32 -15.67 9.93
CA ASN A 406 -29.10 -15.62 11.38
C ASN A 406 -30.16 -16.42 12.16
N ASP A 407 -29.75 -17.11 13.23
CA ASP A 407 -30.63 -18.04 13.96
C ASP A 407 -31.70 -17.37 14.81
N THR A 408 -31.57 -16.08 15.14
CA THR A 408 -32.64 -15.33 15.80
C THR A 408 -33.11 -14.16 14.95
N VAL A 409 -32.46 -13.01 15.08
CA VAL A 409 -32.89 -11.74 14.49
C VAL A 409 -31.82 -11.19 13.55
N GLY A 410 -32.23 -10.53 12.47
CA GLY A 410 -31.31 -9.78 11.61
C GLY A 410 -30.62 -8.65 12.39
N ILE A 411 -31.39 -7.63 12.79
CA ILE A 411 -30.90 -6.49 13.58
C ILE A 411 -31.75 -6.27 14.83
N GLY A 412 -31.11 -6.18 15.99
CA GLY A 412 -31.75 -5.89 17.29
C GLY A 412 -31.41 -4.49 17.81
N ASN A 413 -32.42 -3.70 18.16
CA ASN A 413 -32.25 -2.32 18.65
C ASN A 413 -32.68 -2.17 20.10
N TYR A 414 -31.81 -1.61 20.92
CA TYR A 414 -31.97 -1.49 22.37
C TYR A 414 -31.63 -0.08 22.88
N THR A 415 -32.30 0.27 23.99
CA THR A 415 -32.23 1.52 24.77
C THR A 415 -31.54 2.72 24.11
N GLY A 416 -32.32 3.70 23.62
CA GLY A 416 -31.84 5.02 23.20
C GLY A 416 -31.53 5.17 21.70
N SER A 417 -31.33 4.07 20.97
CA SER A 417 -30.89 4.14 19.57
C SER A 417 -32.01 4.57 18.62
N SER A 418 -31.66 5.36 17.61
CA SER A 418 -32.54 5.79 16.50
C SER A 418 -31.86 5.49 15.15
N PRO A 419 -31.58 4.21 14.86
CA PRO A 419 -30.78 3.81 13.70
C PRO A 419 -31.50 4.10 12.37
N ASP A 420 -30.70 4.31 11.32
CA ASP A 420 -31.16 4.57 9.96
C ASP A 420 -30.76 3.42 9.02
N TYR A 421 -31.74 2.65 8.58
CA TYR A 421 -31.56 1.54 7.63
C TYR A 421 -32.17 1.85 6.27
N GLY A 422 -32.44 3.11 5.97
CA GLY A 422 -33.31 3.51 4.87
C GLY A 422 -34.36 4.49 5.35
N THR A 423 -34.34 5.72 4.84
CA THR A 423 -35.39 6.70 5.12
C THR A 423 -36.34 6.77 3.92
N LEU A 424 -37.44 7.48 4.06
CA LEU A 424 -38.41 7.67 2.97
C LEU A 424 -37.85 8.32 1.72
N ILE A 425 -36.62 8.83 1.72
CA ILE A 425 -36.07 9.53 0.55
C ILE A 425 -34.62 9.09 0.26
N THR A 426 -33.97 8.37 1.17
CA THR A 426 -32.78 7.57 0.89
C THR A 426 -33.11 6.11 1.00
N SER A 427 -33.07 5.38 -0.11
CA SER A 427 -33.30 3.92 -0.10
C SER A 427 -32.23 3.21 0.72
N GLY A 428 -32.66 2.36 1.65
CA GLY A 428 -31.75 1.55 2.45
C GLY A 428 -30.92 0.59 1.62
N ASN A 429 -31.52 0.00 0.58
CA ASN A 429 -30.94 -1.02 -0.31
C ASN A 429 -30.36 -2.22 0.44
N ASN A 430 -30.80 -2.48 1.66
CA ASN A 430 -30.36 -3.62 2.44
C ASN A 430 -31.16 -4.87 2.07
N VAL A 431 -30.56 -6.04 2.24
CA VAL A 431 -31.18 -7.34 2.00
C VAL A 431 -31.36 -8.06 3.32
N PHE A 432 -32.61 -8.36 3.69
CA PHE A 432 -32.94 -9.11 4.90
C PHE A 432 -33.54 -10.48 4.53
N ARG A 433 -32.84 -11.58 4.85
CA ARG A 433 -33.32 -12.93 4.46
C ARG A 433 -33.06 -14.01 5.50
N ASN A 434 -33.97 -14.99 5.54
CA ASN A 434 -33.79 -16.27 6.22
C ASN A 434 -33.42 -16.20 7.71
N HIS A 435 -33.86 -15.18 8.46
CA HIS A 435 -33.78 -15.21 9.93
C HIS A 435 -34.90 -16.06 10.52
N GLN A 436 -34.64 -16.78 11.61
CA GLN A 436 -35.67 -17.66 12.18
C GLN A 436 -36.79 -16.89 12.87
N VAL A 437 -36.49 -15.73 13.47
CA VAL A 437 -37.45 -14.94 14.25
C VAL A 437 -37.86 -13.65 13.53
N PHE A 438 -37.06 -12.58 13.61
CA PHE A 438 -37.36 -11.26 13.02
C PHE A 438 -36.25 -10.78 12.09
N HIS A 439 -36.58 -9.98 11.08
CA HIS A 439 -35.59 -9.17 10.34
C HIS A 439 -35.09 -8.03 11.20
N ILE A 440 -36.00 -7.29 11.84
CA ILE A 440 -35.66 -6.21 12.77
C ILE A 440 -36.49 -6.36 14.04
N TRP A 441 -35.83 -6.26 15.19
CA TRP A 441 -36.47 -6.25 16.50
C TRP A 441 -36.14 -4.96 17.24
N ASN A 442 -37.14 -4.10 17.43
CA ASN A 442 -36.97 -2.82 18.11
C ASN A 442 -37.48 -2.88 19.57
N THR A 443 -36.59 -2.61 20.51
CA THR A 443 -36.97 -2.41 21.92
C THR A 443 -36.83 -0.95 22.34
N ASN A 444 -36.62 -0.02 21.41
CA ASN A 444 -36.63 1.42 21.70
C ASN A 444 -38.02 2.02 21.63
N ALA A 445 -38.16 3.17 22.30
CA ALA A 445 -39.32 4.04 22.16
C ALA A 445 -39.27 4.93 20.91
N ASN A 446 -38.11 5.01 20.26
CA ASN A 446 -37.90 5.75 19.01
C ASN A 446 -38.21 4.85 17.82
N ASP A 447 -38.75 5.47 16.77
CA ASP A 447 -39.02 4.79 15.51
C ASP A 447 -37.70 4.45 14.80
N VAL A 448 -37.71 3.36 14.02
CA VAL A 448 -36.56 2.89 13.24
C VAL A 448 -36.88 3.01 11.76
N ASP A 449 -36.14 3.85 11.05
CA ASP A 449 -36.30 4.03 9.61
C ASP A 449 -35.68 2.84 8.85
N SER A 450 -36.50 2.15 8.04
CA SER A 450 -36.09 0.96 7.28
C SER A 450 -36.75 0.88 5.89
N TYR A 451 -36.82 2.00 5.21
CA TYR A 451 -37.41 2.15 3.87
C TYR A 451 -36.47 1.71 2.74
N GLY A 452 -37.03 1.21 1.64
CA GLY A 452 -36.26 0.85 0.44
C GLY A 452 -35.36 -0.38 0.61
N ASN A 453 -35.73 -1.31 1.49
CA ASN A 453 -35.00 -2.55 1.74
C ASN A 453 -35.69 -3.75 1.07
N ASP A 454 -34.90 -4.75 0.67
CA ASP A 454 -35.38 -6.04 0.18
C ASP A 454 -35.66 -6.99 1.35
N TRP A 455 -36.95 -7.22 1.60
CA TRP A 455 -37.46 -8.11 2.65
C TRP A 455 -37.69 -9.56 2.17
N GLY A 456 -37.30 -9.88 0.94
CA GLY A 456 -37.56 -11.18 0.30
C GLY A 456 -39.02 -11.42 -0.10
N THR A 457 -39.91 -10.45 0.15
CA THR A 457 -41.33 -10.46 -0.20
C THR A 457 -41.85 -9.02 -0.28
N ASN A 458 -42.93 -8.81 -1.03
CA ASN A 458 -43.66 -7.56 -1.11
C ASN A 458 -45.01 -7.59 -0.35
N ASP A 459 -45.28 -8.65 0.40
CA ASP A 459 -46.49 -8.74 1.23
C ASP A 459 -46.29 -8.04 2.58
N SER A 460 -46.91 -6.87 2.75
CA SER A 460 -46.79 -6.03 3.96
C SER A 460 -47.13 -6.78 5.25
N ALA A 461 -48.08 -7.71 5.23
CA ALA A 461 -48.43 -8.52 6.39
C ALA A 461 -47.32 -9.52 6.75
N THR A 462 -46.67 -10.11 5.74
CA THR A 462 -45.51 -11.00 5.95
C THR A 462 -44.29 -10.21 6.46
N ILE A 463 -44.05 -8.99 5.97
CA ILE A 463 -42.96 -8.13 6.45
C ILE A 463 -43.26 -7.66 7.88
N SER A 464 -44.47 -7.20 8.15
CA SER A 464 -44.93 -6.80 9.49
C SER A 464 -44.82 -7.94 10.50
N ALA A 465 -45.07 -9.20 10.10
CA ALA A 465 -44.87 -10.34 10.98
C ALA A 465 -43.38 -10.63 11.28
N ARG A 466 -42.47 -10.06 10.50
CA ARG A 466 -41.02 -10.21 10.62
C ARG A 466 -40.32 -8.94 11.13
N VAL A 467 -41.02 -7.85 11.38
CA VAL A 467 -40.50 -6.73 12.16
C VAL A 467 -41.31 -6.58 13.44
N GLY A 468 -40.64 -6.48 14.58
CA GLY A 468 -41.32 -6.48 15.87
C GLY A 468 -40.89 -5.33 16.76
N ASN A 469 -41.76 -4.94 17.69
CA ASN A 469 -41.41 -4.03 18.77
C ASN A 469 -41.93 -4.47 20.15
N SER A 470 -41.32 -3.95 21.21
CA SER A 470 -41.68 -4.26 22.61
C SER A 470 -42.51 -3.17 23.31
N PHE A 471 -42.73 -2.02 22.66
CA PHE A 471 -43.40 -0.85 23.21
C PHE A 471 -44.62 -0.46 22.37
N SER A 472 -45.53 0.34 22.94
CA SER A 472 -46.68 0.90 22.20
C SER A 472 -46.31 2.09 21.30
N SER A 473 -45.03 2.44 21.23
CA SER A 473 -44.39 3.53 20.45
C SER A 473 -42.97 3.08 20.10
N GLY A 474 -42.38 3.53 18.98
CA GLY A 474 -41.10 3.03 18.50
C GLY A 474 -41.29 1.94 17.44
N ASP A 475 -42.04 2.28 16.40
CA ASP A 475 -42.33 1.37 15.30
C ASP A 475 -41.10 1.18 14.41
N VAL A 476 -40.96 -0.02 13.83
CA VAL A 476 -40.06 -0.18 12.68
C VAL A 476 -40.84 0.33 11.49
N LEU A 477 -40.39 1.45 10.94
CA LEU A 477 -40.98 2.08 9.78
C LEU A 477 -40.38 1.43 8.53
N PHE A 478 -41.20 0.68 7.82
CA PHE A 478 -40.77 -0.04 6.62
C PHE A 478 -41.81 0.13 5.52
N ASP A 479 -41.35 -0.09 4.29
CA ASP A 479 -42.20 -0.19 3.12
C ASP A 479 -41.94 -1.53 2.41
N PRO A 480 -42.96 -2.36 2.12
CA PRO A 480 -42.87 -3.48 1.17
C PRO A 480 -42.48 -3.00 -0.23
N TRP A 481 -41.17 -2.82 -0.48
CA TRP A 481 -40.54 -2.47 -1.76
C TRP A 481 -41.50 -1.95 -2.85
N PHE A 482 -41.74 -0.64 -2.93
CA PHE A 482 -41.87 0.08 -4.20
C PHE A 482 -41.74 1.60 -4.02
N GLU A 483 -41.26 2.26 -5.07
CA GLU A 483 -41.10 3.71 -5.29
C GLU A 483 -41.81 4.66 -4.31
N LYS A 484 -41.08 5.03 -3.25
CA LYS A 484 -40.96 6.34 -2.63
C LYS A 484 -42.12 7.36 -2.85
N GLU A 485 -43.16 7.30 -2.03
CA GLU A 485 -44.03 8.45 -1.69
C GLU A 485 -44.95 8.08 -0.52
N ASP A 486 -44.64 8.49 0.72
CA ASP A 486 -45.62 8.76 1.80
C ASP A 486 -44.94 9.12 3.16
N LEU A 487 -44.78 10.42 3.47
CA LEU A 487 -44.68 10.92 4.86
C LEU A 487 -45.89 11.79 5.19
N HIS A 488 -46.63 11.33 6.18
CA HIS A 488 -47.79 11.97 6.78
C HIS A 488 -47.44 13.24 7.56
N TRP A 489 -48.32 14.25 7.55
CA TRP A 489 -48.31 15.35 8.53
C TRP A 489 -49.57 15.32 9.40
N GLN A 490 -49.34 15.42 10.72
CA GLN A 490 -50.35 15.53 11.75
C GLN A 490 -50.93 16.95 11.86
N SER A 491 -52.26 17.00 12.07
CA SER A 491 -53.06 18.02 12.77
C SER A 491 -52.91 19.51 12.43
N PHE A 492 -53.87 20.04 11.65
CA PHE A 492 -54.24 21.47 11.71
C PHE A 492 -55.44 21.68 12.66
N ASP A 493 -55.27 22.59 13.62
CA ASP A 493 -56.27 23.01 14.60
C ASP A 493 -57.41 23.79 13.93
N LYS A 494 -58.64 23.37 14.24
CA LYS A 494 -59.88 23.68 13.53
C LYS A 494 -60.59 24.95 14.04
N THR A 495 -59.87 25.90 14.61
CA THR A 495 -60.49 26.96 15.43
C THR A 495 -60.56 28.34 14.80
N THR A 496 -60.08 28.54 13.58
CA THR A 496 -60.26 29.83 12.88
C THR A 496 -60.48 29.60 11.40
N ILE A 497 -61.74 29.74 10.95
CA ILE A 497 -62.18 30.53 9.79
C ILE A 497 -63.70 30.27 9.61
N GLU A 498 -64.50 31.31 9.82
CA GLU A 498 -65.93 31.33 9.53
C GLU A 498 -66.19 31.73 8.07
N ASN A 499 -67.15 31.05 7.46
CA ASN A 499 -68.18 31.56 6.55
C ASN A 499 -67.79 32.49 5.39
N GLU A 500 -67.75 31.94 4.17
CA GLU A 500 -68.51 32.46 3.02
C GLU A 500 -68.65 31.37 1.94
N THR A 501 -69.87 30.85 1.75
CA THR A 501 -70.16 29.80 0.75
C THR A 501 -70.48 30.44 -0.60
N LEU A 502 -69.55 30.41 -1.57
CA LEU A 502 -69.84 30.75 -2.97
C LEU A 502 -70.41 29.52 -3.70
N TYR A 503 -71.55 29.69 -4.38
CA TYR A 503 -72.15 28.67 -5.26
C TYR A 503 -71.95 29.07 -6.74
N GLY A 504 -70.99 28.44 -7.43
CA GLY A 504 -70.73 28.55 -8.88
C GLY A 504 -69.40 27.89 -9.29
N PRO A 505 -69.20 27.50 -10.58
CA PRO A 505 -67.92 26.97 -11.04
C PRO A 505 -66.82 28.01 -10.87
N LEU A 506 -65.77 27.65 -10.13
CA LEU A 506 -64.64 28.52 -9.83
C LEU A 506 -63.62 28.42 -10.96
N SER A 507 -63.26 29.57 -11.54
CA SER A 507 -62.23 29.68 -12.58
C SER A 507 -60.97 30.24 -11.95
N LEU A 508 -59.86 29.51 -12.03
CA LEU A 508 -58.56 29.91 -11.52
C LEU A 508 -57.64 30.30 -12.69
N PRO A 509 -57.31 31.61 -12.85
CA PRO A 509 -56.50 32.07 -13.96
C PRO A 509 -55.10 31.45 -13.96
N ALA A 510 -54.56 31.17 -15.15
CA ALA A 510 -53.23 30.57 -15.26
C ALA A 510 -52.11 31.41 -14.62
N GLU A 511 -52.19 32.73 -14.74
CA GLU A 511 -51.24 33.69 -14.20
C GLU A 511 -51.33 33.82 -12.67
N GLU A 512 -52.44 33.38 -12.06
CA GLU A 512 -52.73 33.54 -10.62
C GLU A 512 -52.63 32.23 -9.83
N THR A 513 -52.17 31.13 -10.46
CA THR A 513 -52.04 29.80 -9.83
C THR A 513 -50.68 29.14 -10.12
N PRO A 514 -49.59 29.63 -9.48
CA PRO A 514 -48.23 29.13 -9.70
C PRO A 514 -48.00 27.73 -9.13
N GLU A 515 -46.85 27.14 -9.46
CA GLU A 515 -46.35 25.92 -8.81
C GLU A 515 -46.30 26.07 -7.29
N GLY A 516 -46.58 24.99 -6.58
CA GLY A 516 -46.72 25.00 -5.13
C GLY A 516 -48.10 25.40 -4.61
N THR A 517 -49.00 25.92 -5.45
CA THR A 517 -50.36 26.28 -5.01
C THR A 517 -51.11 25.05 -4.51
N ILE A 518 -51.59 25.11 -3.27
CA ILE A 518 -52.43 24.06 -2.66
C ILE A 518 -53.90 24.47 -2.73
N ILE A 519 -54.75 23.58 -3.25
CA ILE A 519 -56.19 23.79 -3.38
C ILE A 519 -56.91 22.72 -2.57
N LEU A 520 -57.73 23.14 -1.62
CA LEU A 520 -58.67 22.27 -0.91
C LEU A 520 -60.02 22.31 -1.61
N TYR A 521 -60.61 21.14 -1.83
CA TYR A 521 -61.86 21.00 -2.58
C TYR A 521 -62.73 19.90 -2.01
N LYS A 522 -63.99 19.87 -2.44
CA LYS A 522 -64.91 18.76 -2.18
C LYS A 522 -65.21 18.09 -3.51
N THR A 523 -65.09 16.77 -3.59
CA THR A 523 -65.27 16.03 -4.84
C THR A 523 -66.74 16.01 -5.25
N SER A 524 -67.01 15.62 -6.49
CA SER A 524 -68.37 15.50 -7.03
C SER A 524 -69.22 14.48 -6.27
N GLU A 525 -68.60 13.51 -5.59
CA GLU A 525 -69.23 12.51 -4.72
C GLU A 525 -69.28 12.91 -3.23
N GLY A 526 -68.85 14.13 -2.88
CA GLY A 526 -68.97 14.70 -1.54
C GLY A 526 -67.80 14.38 -0.58
N ARG A 527 -66.69 13.82 -1.10
CA ARG A 527 -65.44 13.58 -0.35
C ARG A 527 -64.64 14.86 -0.20
N TYR A 528 -63.78 14.95 0.81
CA TYR A 528 -62.84 16.08 0.93
C TYR A 528 -61.59 15.76 0.12
N GLY A 529 -60.98 16.74 -0.54
CA GLY A 529 -59.74 16.54 -1.28
C GLY A 529 -58.82 17.74 -1.19
N LYS A 530 -57.53 17.50 -1.43
CA LYS A 530 -56.48 18.52 -1.53
C LYS A 530 -55.64 18.23 -2.78
N MET A 531 -55.15 19.25 -3.45
CA MET A 531 -54.22 19.11 -4.57
C MET A 531 -53.15 20.18 -4.53
N LYS A 532 -51.95 19.87 -5.02
CA LYS A 532 -50.83 20.80 -5.17
C LYS A 532 -50.39 20.82 -6.63
N ILE A 533 -50.17 22.01 -7.16
CA ILE A 533 -49.54 22.17 -8.47
C ILE A 533 -48.06 21.84 -8.33
N ILE A 534 -47.58 20.80 -9.02
CA ILE A 534 -46.18 20.34 -8.96
C ILE A 534 -45.35 21.09 -9.98
N ASP A 535 -45.80 21.10 -11.23
CA ASP A 535 -45.13 21.72 -12.39
C ASP A 535 -46.23 22.35 -13.27
N ARG A 536 -45.98 23.55 -13.80
CA ARG A 536 -46.93 24.25 -14.66
C ARG A 536 -46.24 24.93 -15.84
N VAL A 537 -46.69 24.57 -17.04
CA VAL A 537 -46.38 25.27 -18.29
C VAL A 537 -47.66 25.67 -19.02
N ALA A 538 -47.58 26.58 -20.01
CA ALA A 538 -48.76 27.16 -20.66
C ALA A 538 -49.75 26.14 -21.28
N SER A 539 -49.32 24.91 -21.55
CA SER A 539 -50.10 23.85 -22.19
C SER A 539 -50.36 22.61 -21.33
N SER A 540 -49.80 22.53 -20.13
CA SER A 540 -49.98 21.39 -19.22
C SER A 540 -49.74 21.75 -17.76
N ILE A 541 -50.34 20.95 -16.88
CA ILE A 541 -50.14 21.06 -15.45
C ILE A 541 -49.93 19.65 -14.87
N ASP A 542 -48.93 19.53 -14.01
CA ASP A 542 -48.73 18.35 -13.18
C ASP A 542 -49.26 18.60 -11.78
N LEU A 543 -50.05 17.65 -11.32
CA LEU A 543 -50.74 17.76 -10.05
C LEU A 543 -50.36 16.60 -9.16
N TRP A 544 -50.17 16.94 -7.90
CA TRP A 544 -50.28 16.01 -6.80
C TRP A 544 -51.66 16.18 -6.18
N TRP A 545 -52.33 15.10 -5.79
CA TRP A 545 -53.63 15.19 -5.14
C TRP A 545 -53.88 14.07 -4.14
N GLU A 546 -54.80 14.34 -3.22
CA GLU A 546 -55.43 13.36 -2.34
C GLU A 546 -56.92 13.67 -2.20
N THR A 547 -57.75 12.64 -2.06
CA THR A 547 -59.17 12.68 -1.72
C THR A 547 -59.40 11.76 -0.52
N TYR A 548 -60.42 12.02 0.30
CA TYR A 548 -60.64 11.36 1.58
C TYR A 548 -62.08 10.92 1.78
N ASN A 549 -62.27 9.74 2.35
CA ASN A 549 -63.55 9.30 2.91
C ASN A 549 -63.94 10.14 4.14
N ALA A 550 -65.22 10.06 4.56
CA ALA A 550 -65.74 10.82 5.69
C ALA A 550 -65.09 10.49 7.05
N ASP A 551 -64.36 9.37 7.15
CA ASP A 551 -63.59 8.95 8.31
C ASP A 551 -62.12 9.43 8.31
N GLY A 552 -61.72 10.18 7.29
CA GLY A 552 -60.37 10.72 7.13
C GLY A 552 -59.38 9.78 6.45
N THR A 553 -59.80 8.58 6.05
CA THR A 553 -58.95 7.67 5.24
C THR A 553 -58.86 8.16 3.80
N THR A 554 -57.67 8.10 3.19
CA THR A 554 -57.46 8.46 1.79
C THR A 554 -58.28 7.54 0.88
N TYR A 555 -59.11 8.13 0.02
CA TYR A 555 -59.93 7.43 -0.97
C TYR A 555 -59.20 7.25 -2.31
N SER A 556 -58.50 8.28 -2.76
CA SER A 556 -57.67 8.27 -3.98
C SER A 556 -56.59 9.35 -3.85
N ALA A 557 -55.35 9.03 -4.24
CA ALA A 557 -54.22 9.93 -4.21
C ALA A 557 -53.26 9.62 -5.37
N GLY A 558 -52.44 10.60 -5.74
CA GLY A 558 -51.37 10.40 -6.71
C GLY A 558 -50.55 11.67 -6.95
N THR A 559 -49.41 11.48 -7.61
CA THR A 559 -48.47 12.53 -8.03
C THR A 559 -48.38 12.56 -9.55
N ASN A 560 -47.84 13.64 -10.13
CA ASN A 560 -47.58 13.76 -11.57
C ASN A 560 -48.78 13.40 -12.47
N LEU A 561 -50.00 13.74 -12.04
CA LEU A 561 -51.14 13.67 -12.95
C LEU A 561 -50.96 14.76 -14.01
N HIS A 562 -50.35 14.34 -15.11
CA HIS A 562 -50.03 15.23 -16.21
C HIS A 562 -51.27 15.52 -17.04
N ILE A 563 -51.73 16.76 -16.94
CA ILE A 563 -52.91 17.24 -17.65
C ILE A 563 -52.44 18.15 -18.75
N TYR A 564 -52.33 17.61 -19.96
CA TYR A 564 -52.06 18.40 -21.15
C TYR A 564 -53.34 18.78 -21.89
N TYR A 565 -53.30 19.95 -22.54
CA TYR A 565 -54.28 20.41 -23.51
C TYR A 565 -54.20 19.58 -24.80
N SER A 566 -55.33 19.03 -25.28
CA SER A 566 -55.39 18.23 -26.52
C SER A 566 -56.39 18.73 -27.58
N GLY A 567 -56.95 19.94 -27.41
CA GLY A 567 -57.92 20.53 -28.34
C GLY A 567 -59.40 20.31 -27.95
N ASP A 568 -59.66 19.32 -27.09
CA ASP A 568 -60.93 19.15 -26.36
C ASP A 568 -60.63 19.24 -24.84
N ALA A 569 -61.58 19.77 -24.04
CA ALA A 569 -61.39 19.98 -22.61
C ALA A 569 -61.00 18.67 -21.90
N SER A 570 -59.81 18.65 -21.28
CA SER A 570 -59.31 17.50 -20.51
C SER A 570 -59.96 17.50 -19.12
N PHE A 571 -60.98 16.65 -18.93
CA PHE A 571 -61.68 16.48 -17.67
C PHE A 571 -60.95 15.48 -16.76
N CYS A 572 -60.79 15.84 -15.48
CA CYS A 572 -60.13 15.01 -14.48
C CYS A 572 -61.08 14.60 -13.36
N ASP A 573 -61.06 13.30 -13.05
CA ASP A 573 -61.73 12.67 -11.91
C ASP A 573 -60.64 12.17 -10.95
N LEU A 574 -60.42 12.94 -9.88
CA LEU A 574 -59.41 12.68 -8.85
C LEU A 574 -59.82 11.60 -7.87
N ASP A 575 -61.12 11.29 -7.76
CA ASP A 575 -61.62 10.17 -6.97
C ASP A 575 -61.26 8.81 -7.61
N ARG A 576 -60.94 8.78 -8.92
CA ARG A 576 -60.52 7.57 -9.64
C ARG A 576 -59.08 7.56 -10.12
N GLY A 577 -58.39 8.70 -10.09
CA GLY A 577 -57.01 8.84 -10.57
C GLY A 577 -56.85 8.58 -12.07
N ILE A 578 -57.91 8.77 -12.86
CA ILE A 578 -57.92 8.51 -14.31
C ILE A 578 -58.08 9.81 -15.07
N ARG A 579 -57.23 10.02 -16.08
CA ARG A 579 -57.42 11.03 -17.13
C ARG A 579 -58.38 10.51 -18.19
N GLY A 580 -59.58 11.07 -18.29
CA GLY A 580 -60.65 10.49 -19.10
C GLY A 580 -60.87 11.16 -20.45
N THR A 581 -60.44 10.52 -21.55
CA THR A 581 -61.09 10.65 -22.88
C THR A 581 -62.42 9.88 -22.96
N TYR A 582 -62.92 9.34 -21.83
CA TYR A 582 -64.15 8.55 -21.70
C TYR A 582 -65.17 9.10 -20.68
N LEU A 583 -65.04 10.37 -20.25
CA LEU A 583 -66.07 11.03 -19.42
C LEU A 583 -67.06 11.75 -20.35
N ASN A 584 -68.31 11.26 -20.41
CA ASN A 584 -69.29 11.73 -21.40
C ASN A 584 -70.08 12.98 -20.97
N THR A 585 -69.84 13.56 -19.79
CA THR A 585 -70.56 14.75 -19.28
C THR A 585 -69.74 15.55 -18.24
N GLN A 586 -69.85 16.89 -18.24
CA GLN A 586 -69.26 17.83 -17.27
C GLN A 586 -69.64 17.57 -15.79
N SER A 587 -70.61 16.71 -15.52
CA SER A 587 -71.17 16.49 -14.17
C SER A 587 -70.37 15.51 -13.28
N GLU A 588 -69.36 14.83 -13.83
CA GLU A 588 -68.56 13.81 -13.12
C GLU A 588 -67.08 14.21 -12.95
N ALA A 589 -66.67 15.38 -13.44
CA ALA A 589 -65.30 15.86 -13.31
C ALA A 589 -65.17 16.82 -12.13
N GLU A 590 -64.10 16.72 -11.33
CA GLU A 590 -63.81 17.72 -10.30
C GLU A 590 -63.30 19.02 -10.92
N PHE A 591 -62.52 18.94 -11.99
CA PHE A 591 -62.04 20.10 -12.75
C PHE A 591 -61.62 19.75 -14.19
N TYR A 592 -61.39 20.79 -14.98
CA TYR A 592 -60.79 20.71 -16.31
C TYR A 592 -59.89 21.92 -16.59
N LEU A 593 -58.93 21.75 -17.50
CA LEU A 593 -58.07 22.83 -17.99
C LEU A 593 -58.71 23.49 -19.23
N HIS A 594 -58.99 24.80 -19.16
CA HIS A 594 -59.63 25.57 -20.23
C HIS A 594 -58.63 26.11 -21.26
N ASN A 595 -59.10 26.52 -22.44
CA ASN A 595 -58.27 26.87 -23.61
C ASN A 595 -57.34 28.08 -23.40
N ASN A 596 -57.55 28.87 -22.35
CA ASN A 596 -56.70 29.99 -21.96
C ASN A 596 -55.71 29.63 -20.84
N GLY A 597 -55.60 28.35 -20.46
CA GLY A 597 -54.72 27.85 -19.40
C GLY A 597 -55.36 27.88 -18.01
N ASP A 598 -56.60 28.37 -17.87
CA ASP A 598 -57.29 28.46 -16.59
C ASP A 598 -57.73 27.08 -16.08
N LEU A 599 -57.58 26.85 -14.78
CA LEU A 599 -58.08 25.65 -14.10
C LEU A 599 -59.53 25.91 -13.66
N ILE A 600 -60.49 25.18 -14.22
CA ILE A 600 -61.93 25.38 -13.95
C ILE A 600 -62.48 24.20 -13.17
N MET A 601 -63.06 24.47 -12.00
CA MET A 601 -63.66 23.45 -11.12
C MET A 601 -65.15 23.25 -11.43
N THR A 602 -65.58 22.00 -11.62
CA THR A 602 -66.91 21.65 -12.17
C THR A 602 -67.91 21.05 -11.19
N GLY A 603 -67.49 20.62 -9.99
CA GLY A 603 -68.43 20.04 -9.02
C GLY A 603 -67.89 19.94 -7.60
N GLY A 604 -68.37 20.81 -6.71
CA GLY A 604 -68.17 20.73 -5.26
C GLY A 604 -67.78 22.05 -4.61
N ILE A 605 -68.18 22.24 -3.34
CA ILE A 605 -67.89 23.45 -2.56
C ILE A 605 -66.39 23.45 -2.25
N ALA A 606 -65.61 24.32 -2.89
CA ALA A 606 -64.23 24.58 -2.51
C ALA A 606 -64.22 25.43 -1.23
N GLU A 607 -63.73 24.90 -0.11
CA GLU A 607 -63.34 25.71 1.04
C GLU A 607 -61.93 26.24 0.75
N PHE A 608 -61.83 27.55 0.51
CA PHE A 608 -60.63 28.18 0.03
C PHE A 608 -59.69 28.51 1.19
N ALA A 609 -58.49 27.93 1.17
CA ALA A 609 -57.32 28.50 1.82
C ALA A 609 -56.31 28.85 0.73
N ILE A 610 -56.47 30.03 0.11
CA ILE A 610 -55.34 30.61 -0.62
C ILE A 610 -54.40 31.12 0.46
N SER A 611 -53.28 30.43 0.65
CA SER A 611 -52.10 31.13 1.12
C SER A 611 -51.62 32.01 -0.02
N TYR A 612 -52.17 33.23 -0.13
CA TYR A 612 -51.43 34.31 -0.77
C TYR A 612 -50.31 34.69 0.18
N SER A 613 -49.19 33.99 0.11
CA SER A 613 -47.97 34.76 0.13
C SER A 613 -47.64 35.00 -1.34
N TYR A 614 -47.72 36.27 -1.77
CA TYR A 614 -46.60 36.77 -2.58
C TYR A 614 -45.39 36.29 -1.82
N CYS A 615 -44.68 35.27 -2.28
CA CYS A 615 -43.69 34.72 -1.39
C CYS A 615 -42.65 35.83 -1.22
N SER A 616 -42.65 36.37 0.00
CA SER A 616 -42.03 37.62 0.29
C SER A 616 -40.60 37.28 0.59
N TYR A 617 -39.69 37.71 -0.27
CA TYR A 617 -38.27 37.52 -0.01
C TYR A 617 -37.77 38.64 0.93
N THR A 618 -36.90 38.28 1.87
CA THR A 618 -36.20 39.27 2.70
C THR A 618 -35.01 39.78 1.91
N THR A 619 -34.93 41.10 1.69
CA THR A 619 -33.83 41.69 0.93
C THR A 619 -32.64 42.02 1.83
N HIS A 620 -31.45 41.60 1.41
CA HIS A 620 -30.19 41.83 2.11
C HIS A 620 -29.23 42.66 1.25
N ASN A 621 -28.59 43.66 1.86
CA ASN A 621 -27.58 44.51 1.23
C ASN A 621 -26.66 45.14 2.30
N GLY A 622 -25.37 45.33 2.00
CA GLY A 622 -24.43 46.01 2.88
C GLY A 622 -23.65 45.05 3.78
N SER A 623 -23.76 45.20 5.10
CA SER A 623 -22.97 44.40 6.06
C SER A 623 -23.71 44.18 7.38
N THR A 624 -23.47 43.06 8.05
CA THR A 624 -23.90 42.84 9.43
C THR A 624 -23.04 43.66 10.39
N THR A 625 -23.55 44.00 11.59
CA THR A 625 -22.72 44.55 12.70
C THR A 625 -22.92 43.79 14.01
N VAL A 626 -23.72 42.72 13.95
CA VAL A 626 -24.01 41.72 14.98
C VAL A 626 -24.34 40.41 14.26
N SER A 627 -24.30 39.28 14.97
CA SER A 627 -24.73 37.99 14.41
C SER A 627 -26.21 38.01 13.99
N GLU A 628 -26.52 37.36 12.86
CA GLU A 628 -27.85 37.34 12.24
C GLU A 628 -28.27 35.89 11.92
N THR A 629 -29.58 35.62 11.90
CA THR A 629 -30.15 34.33 11.51
C THR A 629 -31.10 34.51 10.33
N TRP A 630 -30.89 33.73 9.27
CA TRP A 630 -31.76 33.59 8.11
C TRP A 630 -32.51 32.26 8.23
N GLY A 631 -33.80 32.34 8.53
CA GLY A 631 -34.68 31.19 8.69
C GLY A 631 -35.20 30.65 7.35
N GLU A 632 -36.17 29.73 7.42
CA GLU A 632 -36.88 29.21 6.25
C GLU A 632 -37.46 30.33 5.36
N GLY A 633 -37.37 30.17 4.04
CA GLY A 633 -37.90 31.12 3.06
C GLY A 633 -36.83 31.78 2.17
N THR A 634 -37.24 32.70 1.30
CA THR A 634 -36.33 33.31 0.31
C THR A 634 -35.63 34.55 0.83
N HIS A 635 -34.31 34.59 0.68
CA HIS A 635 -33.43 35.70 1.06
C HIS A 635 -32.76 36.26 -0.19
N TYR A 636 -33.12 37.47 -0.59
CA TYR A 636 -32.62 38.09 -1.83
C TYR A 636 -31.47 39.06 -1.55
N VAL A 637 -30.26 38.66 -1.91
CA VAL A 637 -29.03 39.46 -1.79
C VAL A 637 -28.86 40.32 -3.03
N THR A 638 -29.09 41.63 -2.88
CA THR A 638 -29.12 42.59 -4.00
C THR A 638 -27.77 43.18 -4.39
N GLY A 639 -26.72 42.89 -3.62
CA GLY A 639 -25.37 43.42 -3.80
C GLY A 639 -24.32 42.58 -3.08
N ASN A 640 -23.25 43.20 -2.57
CA ASN A 640 -22.32 42.51 -1.68
C ASN A 640 -22.84 42.60 -0.24
N PHE A 641 -23.07 41.46 0.40
CA PHE A 641 -23.44 41.36 1.81
C PHE A 641 -22.26 40.84 2.62
N THR A 642 -21.74 41.64 3.56
CA THR A 642 -20.49 41.34 4.29
C THR A 642 -20.74 41.02 5.76
N ILE A 643 -20.25 39.87 6.22
CA ILE A 643 -20.17 39.48 7.63
C ILE A 643 -18.81 39.95 8.16
N TYR A 644 -18.75 40.80 9.19
CA TYR A 644 -17.47 41.23 9.78
C TYR A 644 -16.88 40.18 10.72
N GLY A 645 -15.57 40.29 11.01
CA GLY A 645 -14.94 39.52 12.08
C GLY A 645 -15.66 39.77 13.41
N GLY A 646 -15.86 38.70 14.19
CA GLY A 646 -16.58 38.66 15.45
C GLY A 646 -18.06 38.28 15.31
N ASP A 647 -18.61 38.32 14.10
CA ASP A 647 -20.02 38.01 13.82
C ASP A 647 -20.20 36.63 13.17
N THR A 648 -21.37 36.05 13.38
CA THR A 648 -21.81 34.81 12.71
C THR A 648 -23.12 35.04 11.97
N LEU A 649 -23.19 34.61 10.71
CA LEU A 649 -24.45 34.45 9.99
C LEU A 649 -24.90 32.99 10.10
N PHE A 650 -26.02 32.74 10.77
CA PHE A 650 -26.69 31.45 10.80
C PHE A 650 -27.71 31.37 9.66
N ILE A 651 -27.68 30.30 8.88
CA ILE A 651 -28.69 30.01 7.85
C ILE A 651 -29.29 28.66 8.22
N GLU A 652 -30.59 28.66 8.51
CA GLU A 652 -31.33 27.50 8.99
C GLU A 652 -31.84 26.63 7.81
N PRO A 653 -32.19 25.36 8.05
CA PRO A 653 -32.83 24.49 7.06
C PRO A 653 -34.01 25.17 6.33
N GLY A 654 -34.14 24.90 5.04
CA GLY A 654 -35.24 25.43 4.20
C GLY A 654 -35.06 26.85 3.66
N ALA A 655 -33.93 27.51 3.98
CA ALA A 655 -33.59 28.81 3.42
C ALA A 655 -33.19 28.73 1.92
N VAL A 656 -33.67 29.69 1.12
CA VAL A 656 -33.26 29.88 -0.29
C VAL A 656 -32.64 31.26 -0.46
N VAL A 657 -31.33 31.33 -0.59
CA VAL A 657 -30.56 32.56 -0.81
C VAL A 657 -30.41 32.82 -2.31
N LYS A 658 -31.09 33.85 -2.82
CA LYS A 658 -30.98 34.29 -4.21
C LYS A 658 -30.09 35.51 -4.35
N PHE A 659 -29.29 35.57 -5.40
CA PHE A 659 -28.36 36.67 -5.65
C PHE A 659 -28.71 37.42 -6.93
N ALA A 660 -28.74 38.76 -6.85
CA ALA A 660 -28.81 39.62 -8.02
C ALA A 660 -27.55 39.47 -8.91
N PRO A 661 -27.56 39.96 -10.17
CA PRO A 661 -26.36 40.00 -11.00
C PRO A 661 -25.17 40.63 -10.26
N THR A 662 -24.04 39.93 -10.19
CA THR A 662 -22.81 40.30 -9.43
C THR A 662 -22.94 40.33 -7.90
N GLY A 663 -24.11 39.95 -7.35
CA GLY A 663 -24.35 39.81 -5.91
C GLY A 663 -23.37 38.81 -5.27
N ARG A 664 -22.97 39.08 -4.04
CA ARG A 664 -21.94 38.29 -3.35
C ARG A 664 -22.22 38.19 -1.86
N LEU A 665 -21.94 37.03 -1.27
CA LEU A 665 -21.88 36.85 0.17
C LEU A 665 -20.41 36.87 0.59
N THR A 666 -20.00 37.81 1.45
CA THR A 666 -18.60 37.95 1.89
C THR A 666 -18.48 37.66 3.39
N GLY A 667 -17.81 36.56 3.75
CA GLY A 667 -17.50 36.20 5.14
C GLY A 667 -16.11 36.67 5.57
N ASN A 668 -16.02 37.76 6.33
CA ASN A 668 -14.85 38.04 7.16
C ASN A 668 -15.01 37.45 8.59
N GLY A 669 -16.23 37.07 8.99
CA GLY A 669 -16.53 36.30 10.19
C GLY A 669 -17.02 34.89 9.84
N VAL A 670 -17.88 34.31 10.67
CA VAL A 670 -18.39 32.93 10.48
C VAL A 670 -19.67 32.93 9.66
N ILE A 671 -19.80 32.00 8.72
CA ILE A 671 -21.08 31.65 8.08
C ILE A 671 -21.37 30.19 8.37
N GLN A 672 -22.47 29.92 9.05
CA GLN A 672 -22.90 28.57 9.42
C GLN A 672 -24.26 28.29 8.78
N ALA A 673 -24.26 27.45 7.74
CA ALA A 673 -25.44 26.99 7.03
C ALA A 673 -25.54 25.47 7.17
N ILE A 674 -26.40 25.00 8.07
CA ILE A 674 -26.55 23.58 8.40
C ILE A 674 -27.97 23.18 8.05
N GLY A 675 -28.15 22.66 6.84
CA GLY A 675 -29.44 22.16 6.34
C GLY A 675 -29.74 20.73 6.79
N ALA A 676 -30.83 20.19 6.26
CA ALA A 676 -31.18 18.77 6.34
C ALA A 676 -31.43 18.20 4.93
N GLN A 677 -31.39 16.87 4.77
CA GLN A 677 -31.53 16.24 3.45
C GLN A 677 -32.83 16.62 2.71
N TYR A 678 -33.90 16.92 3.44
CA TYR A 678 -35.21 17.30 2.90
C TYR A 678 -35.55 18.77 3.07
N ASP A 679 -34.62 19.49 3.68
CA ASP A 679 -34.74 20.90 3.97
C ASP A 679 -33.38 21.56 3.75
N SER A 680 -32.86 21.32 2.54
CA SER A 680 -31.53 21.77 2.13
C SER A 680 -31.53 23.28 1.96
N ILE A 681 -30.35 23.88 2.14
CA ILE A 681 -30.16 25.32 1.97
C ILE A 681 -29.69 25.57 0.54
N TYR A 682 -30.37 26.45 -0.20
CA TYR A 682 -30.05 26.76 -1.60
C TYR A 682 -29.39 28.13 -1.72
N PHE A 683 -28.27 28.21 -2.43
CA PHE A 683 -27.60 29.45 -2.84
C PHE A 683 -27.62 29.52 -4.37
N THR A 684 -28.42 30.41 -4.95
CA THR A 684 -28.72 30.38 -6.39
C THR A 684 -28.93 31.76 -7.02
N SER A 685 -29.07 31.79 -8.35
CA SER A 685 -29.34 32.99 -9.14
C SER A 685 -30.72 33.58 -8.85
N ALA A 686 -30.86 34.90 -8.98
CA ALA A 686 -32.17 35.55 -9.03
C ALA A 686 -33.05 35.04 -10.19
N ASN A 687 -32.43 34.48 -11.24
CA ASN A 687 -33.12 33.91 -12.40
C ASN A 687 -33.53 32.45 -12.22
N ASP A 688 -33.11 31.80 -11.13
CA ASP A 688 -33.48 30.41 -10.82
C ASP A 688 -34.87 30.38 -10.20
N ASP A 689 -35.90 30.25 -11.02
CA ASP A 689 -37.30 30.25 -10.57
C ASP A 689 -37.74 28.89 -10.00
N ILE A 690 -36.89 27.86 -10.02
CA ILE A 690 -37.20 26.52 -9.51
C ILE A 690 -37.18 26.48 -7.97
N HIS A 691 -36.26 27.23 -7.35
CA HIS A 691 -36.08 27.24 -5.90
C HIS A 691 -36.52 28.57 -5.29
N GLY A 692 -37.36 28.55 -4.24
CA GLY A 692 -37.81 29.75 -3.53
C GLY A 692 -38.63 30.72 -4.38
N CYS A 693 -38.60 32.01 -4.02
CA CYS A 693 -39.44 33.05 -4.63
C CYS A 693 -38.93 33.56 -5.96
N ILE A 694 -39.83 33.73 -6.93
CA ILE A 694 -39.55 34.45 -8.17
C ILE A 694 -39.18 35.89 -7.82
N ILE A 695 -38.01 36.32 -8.28
CA ILE A 695 -37.52 37.68 -8.09
C ILE A 695 -38.05 38.56 -9.23
N ASP A 696 -38.51 39.78 -8.91
CA ASP A 696 -38.97 40.74 -9.92
C ASP A 696 -37.88 41.02 -10.97
N GLY A 697 -38.18 40.67 -12.23
CA GLY A 697 -37.24 40.80 -13.35
C GLY A 697 -36.43 39.54 -13.68
N SER A 698 -36.67 38.43 -12.99
CA SER A 698 -36.19 37.09 -13.38
C SER A 698 -36.61 36.75 -14.81
N ASN A 699 -35.74 36.03 -15.52
CA ASN A 699 -36.01 35.52 -16.86
C ASN A 699 -36.20 33.98 -16.89
N ALA A 700 -36.29 33.33 -15.73
CA ALA A 700 -36.42 31.88 -15.56
C ALA A 700 -35.32 31.04 -16.25
N ASN A 701 -34.17 31.63 -16.56
CA ASN A 701 -33.07 30.96 -17.25
C ASN A 701 -31.74 31.26 -16.55
N PRO A 702 -31.47 30.61 -15.41
CA PRO A 702 -30.23 30.84 -14.70
C PRO A 702 -29.02 30.37 -15.53
N GLN A 703 -27.93 31.12 -15.47
CA GLN A 703 -26.69 30.80 -16.17
C GLN A 703 -25.51 30.78 -15.20
N ALA A 704 -24.50 29.98 -15.52
CA ALA A 704 -23.25 29.96 -14.79
C ALA A 704 -22.63 31.38 -14.73
N GLY A 705 -22.35 31.87 -13.53
CA GLY A 705 -21.81 33.23 -13.31
C GLY A 705 -22.87 34.33 -13.24
N ASP A 706 -24.16 33.99 -13.12
CA ASP A 706 -25.22 34.96 -12.86
C ASP A 706 -24.97 35.76 -11.58
N TRP A 707 -24.32 35.16 -10.58
CA TRP A 707 -23.90 35.84 -9.35
C TRP A 707 -22.44 35.57 -9.02
N GLY A 708 -21.89 36.35 -8.08
CA GLY A 708 -20.46 36.39 -7.79
C GLY A 708 -19.92 35.10 -7.16
N ALA A 709 -20.03 34.98 -5.83
CA ALA A 709 -19.55 33.84 -5.04
C ALA A 709 -20.00 33.95 -3.58
N ALA A 710 -19.95 32.85 -2.83
CA ALA A 710 -19.75 32.92 -1.38
C ALA A 710 -18.24 33.02 -1.13
N TYR A 711 -17.77 34.16 -0.66
CA TYR A 711 -16.33 34.46 -0.56
C TYR A 711 -15.91 34.70 0.89
N PHE A 712 -14.89 33.98 1.32
CA PHE A 712 -14.31 34.08 2.64
C PHE A 712 -12.94 34.76 2.58
N ASN A 713 -12.72 35.71 3.50
CA ASN A 713 -11.50 36.49 3.57
C ASN A 713 -10.86 36.36 4.95
N GLY A 714 -9.84 35.52 5.06
CA GLY A 714 -9.16 35.19 6.32
C GLY A 714 -8.27 36.29 6.90
N ASN A 715 -8.17 37.47 6.26
CA ASN A 715 -7.40 38.60 6.81
C ASN A 715 -7.88 39.06 8.20
N SER A 716 -9.09 38.67 8.64
CA SER A 716 -9.61 38.89 9.99
C SER A 716 -9.09 37.88 11.02
N GLY A 717 -8.59 36.72 10.60
CA GLY A 717 -8.28 35.57 11.45
C GLY A 717 -9.50 34.74 11.89
N GLU A 718 -10.72 35.13 11.48
CA GLU A 718 -11.98 34.55 11.98
C GLU A 718 -12.92 34.09 10.85
N ALA A 719 -12.52 34.24 9.59
CA ALA A 719 -13.34 33.83 8.46
C ALA A 719 -13.44 32.30 8.39
N ASN A 720 -14.65 31.78 8.63
CA ASN A 720 -14.93 30.35 8.66
C ASN A 720 -16.28 30.03 8.00
N GLY A 721 -16.29 29.10 7.05
CA GLY A 721 -17.51 28.58 6.42
C GLY A 721 -17.84 27.17 6.90
N LYS A 722 -19.05 26.97 7.45
CA LYS A 722 -19.56 25.64 7.84
C LYS A 722 -20.82 25.34 7.05
N PHE A 723 -20.76 24.35 6.18
CA PHE A 723 -21.82 24.00 5.25
C PHE A 723 -22.18 22.53 5.38
N ARG A 724 -23.43 22.24 5.70
CA ARG A 724 -23.97 20.88 5.63
C ARG A 724 -25.30 20.87 4.87
N PHE A 725 -25.52 19.91 3.97
CA PHE A 725 -26.73 19.84 3.13
C PHE A 725 -27.04 21.16 2.41
N CYS A 726 -26.01 21.82 1.88
CA CYS A 726 -26.13 23.04 1.11
C CYS A 726 -25.98 22.77 -0.40
N LYS A 727 -26.70 23.52 -1.22
CA LYS A 727 -26.59 23.49 -2.68
C LYS A 727 -26.23 24.86 -3.23
N PHE A 728 -25.11 24.95 -3.95
CA PHE A 728 -24.62 26.16 -4.60
C PHE A 728 -24.72 26.01 -6.12
N SER A 729 -25.50 26.88 -6.78
CA SER A 729 -25.75 26.80 -8.23
C SER A 729 -25.60 28.16 -8.93
N TYR A 730 -25.16 28.13 -10.20
CA TYR A 730 -25.20 29.26 -11.15
C TYR A 730 -24.38 30.52 -10.78
N GLY A 731 -23.43 30.39 -9.85
CA GLY A 731 -22.53 31.47 -9.46
C GLY A 731 -21.14 31.33 -10.08
N GLY A 732 -20.16 31.96 -9.45
CA GLY A 732 -18.75 31.89 -9.84
C GLY A 732 -18.28 33.17 -10.52
N ASN A 733 -17.03 33.54 -10.24
CA ASN A 733 -16.35 34.70 -10.81
C ASN A 733 -15.09 34.24 -11.56
N SER A 734 -14.75 34.91 -12.65
CA SER A 734 -13.53 34.74 -13.46
C SER A 734 -12.19 34.50 -12.71
N SER A 735 -12.09 34.81 -11.42
CA SER A 735 -10.88 34.65 -10.59
C SER A 735 -11.05 33.74 -9.37
N GLY A 736 -12.11 32.94 -9.26
CA GLY A 736 -12.40 32.11 -8.08
C GLY A 736 -13.31 30.92 -8.36
N GLY A 737 -14.05 30.45 -7.35
CA GLY A 737 -15.10 29.42 -7.46
C GLY A 737 -16.45 29.97 -7.02
N ILE A 738 -17.54 29.20 -7.17
CA ILE A 738 -18.86 29.60 -6.62
C ILE A 738 -18.80 29.73 -5.09
N VAL A 739 -17.94 28.96 -4.44
CA VAL A 739 -17.44 29.22 -3.09
C VAL A 739 -15.94 29.43 -3.13
N THR A 740 -15.43 30.48 -2.48
CA THR A 740 -14.00 30.79 -2.46
C THR A 740 -13.46 31.17 -1.08
N PHE A 741 -12.30 30.62 -0.72
CA PHE A 741 -11.58 30.86 0.54
C PHE A 741 -10.21 31.48 0.24
N ASN A 742 -9.95 32.66 0.79
CA ASN A 742 -8.70 33.38 0.57
C ASN A 742 -8.05 33.84 1.89
N TYR A 743 -6.71 33.83 1.93
CA TYR A 743 -5.88 34.50 2.95
C TYR A 743 -6.07 34.01 4.39
N GLY A 744 -6.00 32.70 4.62
CA GLY A 744 -6.09 32.06 5.94
C GLY A 744 -7.51 31.80 6.41
N ALA A 745 -8.48 31.77 5.49
CA ALA A 745 -9.85 31.38 5.81
C ALA A 745 -9.93 29.86 6.04
N THR A 746 -10.95 29.41 6.76
CA THR A 746 -11.19 27.97 7.00
C THR A 746 -12.56 27.54 6.49
N GLY A 747 -12.71 26.30 6.03
CA GLY A 747 -13.97 25.77 5.52
C GLY A 747 -14.22 24.30 5.90
N ASN A 748 -15.47 23.96 6.18
CA ASN A 748 -15.93 22.58 6.34
C ASN A 748 -17.23 22.39 5.53
N MET A 749 -17.21 21.44 4.60
CA MET A 749 -18.30 21.12 3.68
C MET A 749 -18.63 19.64 3.82
N ASP A 750 -19.89 19.36 4.12
CA ASP A 750 -20.36 18.02 4.41
C ASP A 750 -21.71 17.79 3.71
N GLN A 751 -21.82 16.78 2.85
CA GLN A 751 -23.05 16.50 2.10
C GLN A 751 -23.58 17.71 1.30
N CYS A 752 -22.68 18.50 0.72
CA CYS A 752 -23.02 19.67 -0.09
C CYS A 752 -22.92 19.39 -1.59
N THR A 753 -23.63 20.18 -2.41
CA THR A 753 -23.56 20.13 -3.87
C THR A 753 -23.09 21.47 -4.45
N PHE A 754 -22.10 21.43 -5.34
CA PHE A 754 -21.56 22.59 -6.06
C PHE A 754 -21.69 22.36 -7.56
N GLU A 755 -22.56 23.13 -8.21
CA GLU A 755 -22.90 22.91 -9.61
C GLU A 755 -23.02 24.17 -10.45
N HIS A 756 -22.86 24.02 -11.76
CA HIS A 756 -23.07 25.08 -12.74
C HIS A 756 -22.29 26.37 -12.43
N SER A 757 -21.09 26.25 -11.86
CA SER A 757 -20.18 27.37 -11.69
C SER A 757 -19.60 27.81 -13.04
N SER A 758 -19.41 29.11 -13.22
CA SER A 758 -18.73 29.68 -14.42
C SER A 758 -17.23 29.33 -14.50
N VAL A 759 -16.72 28.70 -13.45
CA VAL A 759 -15.31 28.41 -13.16
C VAL A 759 -15.28 27.10 -12.35
N SER A 760 -14.65 27.07 -11.17
CA SER A 760 -14.60 25.91 -10.28
C SER A 760 -15.76 25.90 -9.27
N GLY A 761 -16.15 24.73 -8.78
CA GLY A 761 -17.12 24.60 -7.68
C GLY A 761 -16.59 25.25 -6.39
N LEU A 762 -15.38 24.88 -5.99
CA LEU A 762 -14.69 25.46 -4.84
C LEU A 762 -13.31 25.96 -5.28
N TYR A 763 -12.93 27.13 -4.77
CA TYR A 763 -11.59 27.69 -4.95
C TYR A 763 -10.93 28.06 -3.62
N SER A 764 -9.70 27.59 -3.38
CA SER A 764 -8.91 27.95 -2.19
C SER A 764 -7.58 28.62 -2.55
N TYR A 765 -7.21 29.66 -1.80
CA TYR A 765 -5.93 30.36 -1.92
C TYR A 765 -5.40 30.70 -0.53
N GLN A 766 -4.25 30.13 -0.17
CA GLN A 766 -3.66 30.23 1.18
C GLN A 766 -4.69 29.94 2.29
N SER A 767 -5.57 28.96 2.13
CA SER A 767 -6.69 28.71 3.05
C SER A 767 -6.99 27.22 3.17
N ASP A 768 -7.45 26.80 4.34
CA ASP A 768 -7.65 25.39 4.65
C ASP A 768 -9.12 24.99 4.54
N ILE A 769 -9.41 23.89 3.86
CA ILE A 769 -10.79 23.41 3.66
C ILE A 769 -10.86 21.89 3.86
N HIS A 770 -11.97 21.44 4.43
CA HIS A 770 -12.30 20.03 4.58
C HIS A 770 -13.60 19.74 3.84
N VAL A 771 -13.59 18.73 2.96
CA VAL A 771 -14.70 18.34 2.10
C VAL A 771 -15.00 16.87 2.32
N ASP A 772 -16.19 16.56 2.80
CA ASP A 772 -16.65 15.19 3.00
C ASP A 772 -18.03 14.97 2.36
N SER A 773 -18.23 13.80 1.75
CA SER A 773 -19.54 13.37 1.24
C SER A 773 -20.19 14.36 0.25
N CYS A 774 -19.41 15.18 -0.46
CA CYS A 774 -19.91 16.26 -1.31
C CYS A 774 -20.03 15.85 -2.79
N THR A 775 -20.78 16.62 -3.58
CA THR A 775 -20.90 16.45 -5.03
C THR A 775 -20.51 17.72 -5.78
N PHE A 776 -19.59 17.59 -6.74
CA PHE A 776 -19.15 18.66 -7.63
C PHE A 776 -19.49 18.28 -9.07
N GLN A 777 -20.41 19.01 -9.69
CA GLN A 777 -20.90 18.61 -11.01
C GLN A 777 -21.16 19.75 -11.98
N ASN A 778 -20.96 19.50 -13.28
CA ASN A 778 -21.30 20.43 -14.36
C ASN A 778 -20.68 21.84 -14.18
N ASN A 779 -19.51 21.92 -13.54
CA ASN A 779 -18.76 23.17 -13.42
C ASN A 779 -17.92 23.39 -14.68
N THR A 780 -17.74 24.64 -15.11
CA THR A 780 -17.07 24.95 -16.38
C THR A 780 -15.60 24.55 -16.38
N ASN A 781 -14.92 24.64 -15.22
CA ASN A 781 -13.52 24.22 -15.06
C ASN A 781 -13.41 22.99 -14.15
N HIS A 782 -13.15 23.17 -12.86
CA HIS A 782 -12.83 22.08 -11.94
C HIS A 782 -13.93 21.87 -10.90
N GLY A 783 -13.97 20.70 -10.25
CA GLY A 783 -14.73 20.56 -9.02
C GLY A 783 -14.13 21.46 -7.93
N ILE A 784 -12.86 21.22 -7.63
CA ILE A 784 -12.07 22.00 -6.66
C ILE A 784 -10.79 22.51 -7.34
N GLN A 785 -10.42 23.75 -7.04
CA GLN A 785 -9.13 24.32 -7.40
C GLN A 785 -8.47 24.93 -6.18
N TYR A 786 -7.18 24.68 -5.96
CA TYR A 786 -6.46 25.36 -4.88
C TYR A 786 -5.01 25.70 -5.20
N GLN A 787 -4.52 26.75 -4.54
CA GLN A 787 -3.22 27.39 -4.80
C GLN A 787 -2.54 27.91 -3.53
N TYR A 788 -1.21 27.97 -3.54
CA TYR A 788 -0.31 28.60 -2.55
C TYR A 788 -0.60 28.21 -1.09
N TYR A 789 0.04 27.15 -0.56
CA TYR A 789 -0.04 26.74 0.86
C TYR A 789 -1.48 26.61 1.41
N SER A 790 -2.37 26.01 0.63
CA SER A 790 -3.73 25.67 1.08
C SER A 790 -3.76 24.19 1.45
N LEU A 791 -4.31 23.83 2.62
CA LEU A 791 -4.57 22.43 2.98
C LEU A 791 -6.01 22.05 2.60
N VAL A 792 -6.18 20.96 1.85
CA VAL A 792 -7.47 20.59 1.26
C VAL A 792 -7.71 19.09 1.41
N ASP A 793 -8.47 18.70 2.43
CA ASP A 793 -8.94 17.31 2.59
C ASP A 793 -10.21 17.10 1.75
N VAL A 794 -10.26 16.00 1.00
CA VAL A 794 -11.41 15.61 0.18
C VAL A 794 -11.66 14.12 0.38
N ASP A 795 -12.78 13.79 1.01
CA ASP A 795 -13.16 12.40 1.27
C ASP A 795 -14.61 12.12 0.83
N ASN A 796 -14.88 10.86 0.48
CA ASN A 796 -16.21 10.33 0.20
C ASN A 796 -17.02 11.13 -0.85
N SER A 797 -16.34 11.85 -1.75
CA SER A 797 -16.93 12.87 -2.61
C SER A 797 -16.99 12.47 -4.07
N ASN A 798 -17.87 13.14 -4.81
CA ASN A 798 -18.31 12.77 -6.16
C ASN A 798 -18.03 13.90 -7.14
N PHE A 799 -17.29 13.63 -8.23
CA PHE A 799 -16.90 14.63 -9.25
C PHE A 799 -17.40 14.27 -10.65
N TRP A 800 -18.45 14.95 -11.12
CA TRP A 800 -19.20 14.53 -12.31
C TRP A 800 -19.26 15.60 -13.39
N ASN A 801 -18.81 15.28 -14.61
CA ASN A 801 -18.98 16.14 -15.78
C ASN A 801 -18.46 17.59 -15.59
N ASN A 802 -17.37 17.78 -14.85
CA ASN A 802 -16.70 19.08 -14.78
C ASN A 802 -15.85 19.26 -16.05
N GLY A 803 -15.79 20.47 -16.60
CA GLY A 803 -15.17 20.72 -17.90
C GLY A 803 -13.67 20.42 -17.98
N GLN A 804 -13.00 20.29 -16.83
CA GLN A 804 -11.59 19.92 -16.71
C GLN A 804 -11.38 18.81 -15.68
N TYR A 805 -11.11 19.11 -14.42
CA TYR A 805 -10.59 18.10 -13.48
C TYR A 805 -11.44 18.03 -12.21
N PRO A 806 -11.56 16.85 -11.56
CA PRO A 806 -12.11 16.72 -10.22
C PRO A 806 -11.48 17.73 -9.26
N VAL A 807 -10.15 17.67 -9.14
CA VAL A 807 -9.34 18.55 -8.31
C VAL A 807 -8.14 19.04 -9.12
N TYR A 808 -7.85 20.34 -9.03
CA TYR A 808 -6.72 20.97 -9.71
C TYR A 808 -5.79 21.70 -8.74
N VAL A 809 -4.51 21.32 -8.78
CA VAL A 809 -3.45 21.89 -7.95
C VAL A 809 -2.41 22.56 -8.84
N SER A 810 -2.29 23.89 -8.74
CA SER A 810 -1.35 24.66 -9.58
C SER A 810 -0.13 25.22 -8.85
N SER A 811 -0.13 25.23 -7.51
CA SER A 811 0.99 25.60 -6.64
C SER A 811 0.61 25.34 -5.17
N GLY A 812 1.52 24.91 -4.30
CA GLY A 812 1.26 24.82 -2.85
C GLY A 812 1.64 23.49 -2.20
N GLU A 813 1.41 23.41 -0.88
CA GLU A 813 1.56 22.18 -0.12
C GLU A 813 0.46 21.19 -0.48
N LEU A 814 0.85 19.92 -0.60
CA LEU A 814 -0.02 18.82 -0.99
C LEU A 814 -0.27 17.97 0.25
N ILE A 815 -1.21 18.37 1.09
CA ILE A 815 -1.87 17.41 1.98
C ILE A 815 -3.32 17.86 2.16
N GLY A 816 -4.20 17.03 1.63
CA GLY A 816 -5.33 16.61 2.42
C GLY A 816 -5.77 15.25 1.93
N SER A 817 -6.46 14.54 2.79
CA SER A 817 -6.96 13.20 2.55
C SER A 817 -7.63 13.05 1.17
N ASN A 818 -7.47 11.91 0.49
CA ASN A 818 -8.14 11.55 -0.76
C ASN A 818 -8.72 10.14 -0.65
N ARG A 819 -9.74 9.97 0.21
CA ARG A 819 -10.35 8.65 0.46
C ARG A 819 -11.71 8.54 -0.22
N ASN A 820 -11.98 7.38 -0.82
CA ASN A 820 -13.31 7.01 -1.34
C ASN A 820 -13.96 8.04 -2.28
N ASN A 821 -13.14 8.78 -3.03
CA ASN A 821 -13.62 9.75 -4.01
C ASN A 821 -13.90 9.06 -5.35
N ASN A 822 -14.96 9.48 -6.03
CA ASN A 822 -15.33 9.00 -7.34
C ASN A 822 -15.31 10.14 -8.36
N SER A 823 -14.90 9.85 -9.59
CA SER A 823 -15.00 10.80 -10.69
C SER A 823 -15.45 10.15 -11.99
N ALA A 824 -16.24 10.88 -12.78
CA ALA A 824 -16.68 10.46 -14.11
C ALA A 824 -17.09 11.64 -15.01
N GLY A 825 -16.75 11.56 -16.30
CA GLY A 825 -17.11 12.54 -17.32
C GLY A 825 -16.28 13.83 -17.27
N ASN A 826 -15.17 13.84 -16.54
CA ASN A 826 -14.22 14.97 -16.50
C ASN A 826 -13.18 14.84 -17.64
N LEU A 827 -12.37 15.86 -17.90
CA LEU A 827 -11.30 15.79 -18.90
C LEU A 827 -10.19 14.80 -18.49
N LEU A 828 -9.84 14.79 -17.21
CA LEU A 828 -8.97 13.79 -16.58
C LEU A 828 -9.65 13.33 -15.29
N GLU A 829 -9.59 12.04 -14.98
CA GLU A 829 -10.25 11.43 -13.83
C GLU A 829 -9.27 11.25 -12.67
N GLY A 830 -8.83 12.36 -12.08
CA GLY A 830 -7.87 12.35 -10.98
C GLY A 830 -7.59 13.73 -10.36
N ILE A 831 -6.81 13.74 -9.29
CA ILE A 831 -6.24 14.95 -8.69
C ILE A 831 -5.07 15.40 -9.55
N VAL A 832 -5.26 16.48 -10.32
CA VAL A 832 -4.26 16.94 -11.29
C VAL A 832 -3.27 17.90 -10.64
N ILE A 833 -1.99 17.52 -10.67
CA ILE A 833 -0.86 18.31 -10.20
C ILE A 833 -0.17 18.91 -11.42
N ALA A 834 -0.46 20.18 -11.70
CA ALA A 834 -0.01 20.83 -12.92
C ALA A 834 1.36 21.48 -12.82
N SER A 835 1.76 21.95 -11.65
CA SER A 835 3.14 22.40 -11.43
C SER A 835 3.30 22.71 -9.95
N VAL A 836 4.29 22.13 -9.30
CA VAL A 836 4.83 22.69 -8.06
C VAL A 836 6.18 23.27 -8.42
N SER A 837 6.18 24.43 -9.09
CA SER A 837 7.41 25.19 -9.32
C SER A 837 7.67 26.05 -8.08
N GLY A 838 8.50 25.55 -7.18
CA GLY A 838 8.72 26.12 -5.85
C GLY A 838 8.72 25.01 -4.82
N ASP A 839 9.44 25.20 -3.73
CA ASP A 839 9.59 24.21 -2.67
C ASP A 839 8.24 23.56 -2.30
N VAL A 840 8.17 22.23 -2.34
CA VAL A 840 7.25 21.45 -1.51
C VAL A 840 7.71 21.74 -0.07
N THR A 841 7.20 22.81 0.53
CA THR A 841 7.83 23.53 1.66
C THR A 841 7.73 22.87 3.02
N LEU A 842 6.98 21.78 3.15
CA LEU A 842 6.85 21.01 4.37
C LEU A 842 6.67 19.53 4.00
N SER A 843 6.99 18.65 4.95
CA SER A 843 6.82 17.20 4.81
C SER A 843 5.39 16.89 4.35
N ASN A 844 5.22 16.55 3.07
CA ASN A 844 3.91 16.27 2.47
C ASN A 844 3.70 14.77 2.40
N SER A 845 2.44 14.32 2.49
CA SER A 845 2.07 12.90 2.40
C SER A 845 0.87 12.76 1.48
N TRP A 846 1.00 11.96 0.43
CA TRP A 846 -0.13 11.51 -0.36
C TRP A 846 -0.68 10.21 0.23
N SER A 847 -2.00 10.10 0.32
CA SER A 847 -2.68 8.86 0.67
C SER A 847 -3.91 8.70 -0.23
N SER A 848 -4.14 7.50 -0.74
CA SER A 848 -5.42 7.18 -1.38
C SER A 848 -5.90 5.81 -0.91
N HIS A 849 -6.86 5.83 0.01
CA HIS A 849 -7.62 4.62 0.36
C HIS A 849 -8.95 4.73 -0.39
N GLY A 850 -9.06 4.07 -1.55
CA GLY A 850 -10.26 4.08 -2.40
C GLY A 850 -10.56 5.40 -3.14
N GLY A 851 -9.62 6.34 -3.22
CA GLY A 851 -9.78 7.62 -3.94
C GLY A 851 -9.42 7.58 -5.42
N ILE A 852 -9.63 8.70 -6.12
CA ILE A 852 -9.21 8.91 -7.53
C ILE A 852 -7.67 9.10 -7.62
N PRO A 853 -7.00 8.76 -8.74
CA PRO A 853 -5.54 8.83 -8.85
C PRO A 853 -4.96 10.25 -8.76
N TYR A 854 -3.72 10.37 -8.27
CA TYR A 854 -2.91 11.58 -8.43
C TYR A 854 -2.27 11.60 -9.81
N ILE A 855 -2.48 12.67 -10.58
CA ILE A 855 -1.97 12.81 -11.94
C ILE A 855 -0.92 13.90 -11.99
N ILE A 856 0.34 13.53 -12.25
CA ILE A 856 1.43 14.49 -12.45
C ILE A 856 1.44 14.91 -13.93
N LEU A 857 0.97 16.13 -14.20
CA LEU A 857 0.79 16.61 -15.57
C LEU A 857 2.06 17.25 -16.17
N ASN A 858 2.88 17.87 -15.32
CA ASN A 858 4.20 18.44 -15.66
C ASN A 858 5.21 18.08 -14.57
N ASP A 859 6.51 18.25 -14.85
CA ASP A 859 7.60 17.92 -13.92
C ASP A 859 7.34 18.38 -12.48
N LEU A 860 7.47 17.44 -11.55
CA LEU A 860 7.40 17.69 -10.11
C LEU A 860 8.82 17.74 -9.56
N SER A 861 9.20 18.85 -8.90
CA SER A 861 10.57 19.10 -8.44
C SER A 861 10.63 19.44 -6.94
N ILE A 862 11.42 18.69 -6.18
CA ILE A 862 11.69 18.92 -4.76
C ILE A 862 13.14 19.43 -4.62
N TYR A 863 13.34 20.73 -4.41
CA TYR A 863 14.67 21.36 -4.60
C TYR A 863 15.56 21.46 -3.36
N SER A 864 15.02 21.33 -2.15
CA SER A 864 15.78 21.46 -0.91
C SER A 864 16.00 20.12 -0.23
N SER A 865 17.21 19.92 0.27
CA SER A 865 17.66 18.68 0.90
C SER A 865 16.98 18.36 2.24
N THR A 866 16.25 19.32 2.81
CA THR A 866 15.49 19.12 4.06
C THR A 866 14.04 18.76 3.83
N HIS A 867 13.53 18.82 2.59
CA HIS A 867 12.14 18.48 2.31
C HIS A 867 11.97 16.97 2.18
N ILE A 868 10.87 16.48 2.73
CA ILE A 868 10.46 15.08 2.69
C ILE A 868 9.15 15.02 1.93
N PHE A 869 9.06 14.10 0.98
CA PHE A 869 7.84 13.83 0.25
C PHE A 869 7.47 12.37 0.43
N ASN A 870 6.40 12.12 1.18
CA ASN A 870 5.90 10.79 1.43
C ASN A 870 4.79 10.45 0.41
N ILE A 871 4.90 9.26 -0.18
CA ILE A 871 3.87 8.63 -0.99
C ILE A 871 3.45 7.40 -0.18
N ASN A 872 2.32 7.49 0.53
CA ASN A 872 1.91 6.45 1.47
C ASN A 872 1.30 5.24 0.76
N SER A 873 1.08 4.16 1.53
CA SER A 873 0.43 2.94 1.06
C SER A 873 -0.87 3.20 0.30
N GLY A 874 -1.13 2.38 -0.71
CA GLY A 874 -2.31 2.45 -1.57
C GLY A 874 -2.32 3.63 -2.55
N THR A 875 -1.30 4.50 -2.53
CA THR A 875 -1.28 5.69 -3.40
C THR A 875 -1.09 5.32 -4.88
N LEU A 876 -2.05 5.70 -5.73
CA LEU A 876 -1.93 5.59 -7.18
C LEU A 876 -1.49 6.93 -7.79
N VAL A 877 -0.29 6.93 -8.37
CA VAL A 877 0.32 8.05 -9.08
C VAL A 877 0.40 7.73 -10.58
N LYS A 878 -0.16 8.61 -11.41
CA LYS A 878 -0.12 8.52 -12.86
C LYS A 878 0.69 9.65 -13.47
N MET A 879 1.68 9.27 -14.29
CA MET A 879 2.63 10.17 -14.92
C MET A 879 2.17 10.51 -16.34
N ASN A 880 2.04 11.80 -16.64
CA ASN A 880 1.79 12.25 -18.00
C ASN A 880 3.02 12.03 -18.89
N SER A 881 2.81 12.04 -20.21
CA SER A 881 3.86 11.66 -21.15
C SER A 881 5.07 12.60 -21.10
N GLY A 882 6.26 12.02 -20.96
CA GLY A 882 7.54 12.74 -20.88
C GLY A 882 7.80 13.51 -19.59
N VAL A 883 6.99 13.29 -18.55
CA VAL A 883 7.16 13.94 -17.25
C VAL A 883 8.19 13.22 -16.39
N LYS A 884 8.92 13.97 -15.56
CA LYS A 884 9.75 13.41 -14.48
C LYS A 884 9.34 13.87 -13.08
N LEU A 885 9.62 13.01 -12.10
CA LEU A 885 9.63 13.34 -10.68
C LEU A 885 11.08 13.49 -10.23
N PHE A 886 11.46 14.66 -9.74
CA PHE A 886 12.85 14.97 -9.45
C PHE A 886 13.02 15.51 -8.02
N THR A 887 14.04 15.05 -7.28
CA THR A 887 14.33 15.48 -5.92
C THR A 887 15.81 15.72 -5.63
N ARG A 888 16.08 16.73 -4.77
CA ARG A 888 17.30 16.91 -3.97
C ARG A 888 17.04 16.70 -2.47
N GLY A 889 15.78 16.55 -2.10
CA GLY A 889 15.32 16.17 -0.76
C GLY A 889 15.11 14.66 -0.66
N THR A 890 14.24 14.26 0.25
CA THR A 890 13.87 12.87 0.50
C THR A 890 12.54 12.54 -0.17
N ILE A 891 12.46 11.43 -0.90
CA ILE A 891 11.18 10.79 -1.24
C ILE A 891 11.11 9.49 -0.46
N ASN A 892 10.02 9.29 0.27
CA ASN A 892 9.69 8.02 0.92
C ASN A 892 8.42 7.50 0.27
N ALA A 893 8.53 6.48 -0.57
CA ALA A 893 7.39 5.83 -1.19
C ALA A 893 7.22 4.44 -0.59
N THR A 894 6.02 4.14 -0.09
CA THR A 894 5.67 2.85 0.52
C THR A 894 4.40 2.32 -0.13
N ALA A 895 4.42 1.08 -0.62
CA ALA A 895 3.25 0.38 -1.15
C ALA A 895 2.42 1.19 -2.18
N ALA A 896 3.12 1.96 -3.03
CA ALA A 896 2.52 2.85 -4.01
C ALA A 896 2.62 2.32 -5.45
N TYR A 897 1.66 2.69 -6.29
CA TYR A 897 1.67 2.43 -7.73
C TYR A 897 2.07 3.69 -8.49
N ILE A 898 3.14 3.66 -9.26
CA ILE A 898 3.60 4.76 -10.11
C ILE A 898 3.65 4.29 -11.56
N THR A 899 2.69 4.72 -12.38
CA THR A 899 2.47 4.20 -13.73
C THR A 899 2.18 5.32 -14.75
N SER A 900 2.01 4.96 -16.02
CA SER A 900 1.60 5.85 -17.11
C SER A 900 0.15 6.32 -16.92
N ILE A 901 -0.16 7.55 -17.36
CA ILE A 901 -1.54 8.04 -17.43
C ILE A 901 -2.46 7.18 -18.31
N LYS A 902 -1.88 6.42 -19.24
CA LYS A 902 -2.58 5.54 -20.19
C LYS A 902 -2.83 4.13 -19.65
N ASP A 903 -2.41 3.86 -18.41
CA ASP A 903 -2.55 2.53 -17.81
C ASP A 903 -3.94 2.36 -17.19
N ASP A 904 -4.89 1.87 -17.97
CA ASP A 904 -6.27 1.65 -17.50
C ASP A 904 -6.39 0.50 -16.50
N SER A 905 -5.36 -0.36 -16.40
CA SER A 905 -5.37 -1.51 -15.49
C SER A 905 -5.25 -1.11 -14.01
N LYS A 906 -4.81 0.13 -13.75
CA LYS A 906 -4.69 0.71 -12.41
C LYS A 906 -5.58 1.96 -12.31
N GLY A 907 -6.61 1.92 -11.48
CA GLY A 907 -7.50 3.08 -11.25
C GLY A 907 -8.32 3.55 -12.45
N GLY A 908 -8.49 2.72 -13.49
CA GLY A 908 -9.33 3.00 -14.66
C GLY A 908 -8.75 4.02 -15.66
N ASP A 909 -9.59 4.43 -16.61
CA ASP A 909 -9.26 5.35 -17.71
C ASP A 909 -9.14 6.80 -17.22
N SER A 910 -7.94 7.15 -16.73
CA SER A 910 -7.68 8.44 -16.10
C SER A 910 -7.50 9.59 -17.10
N ASN A 911 -7.19 9.28 -18.36
CA ASN A 911 -7.09 10.23 -19.47
C ASN A 911 -8.39 10.35 -20.30
N ASN A 912 -9.44 9.63 -19.93
CA ASN A 912 -10.76 9.64 -20.53
C ASN A 912 -10.73 9.48 -22.07
N ASP A 913 -9.87 8.58 -22.55
CA ASP A 913 -9.75 8.27 -23.99
C ASP A 913 -10.36 6.91 -24.37
N GLY A 914 -10.99 6.23 -23.42
CA GLY A 914 -11.43 4.85 -23.53
C GLY A 914 -10.23 3.92 -23.57
N ASN A 915 -10.23 2.98 -24.53
CA ASN A 915 -9.09 2.12 -24.81
C ASN A 915 -8.26 2.65 -26.00
N ALA A 916 -8.28 3.96 -26.26
CA ALA A 916 -7.66 4.52 -27.47
C ALA A 916 -6.13 4.50 -27.38
N THR A 917 -5.60 4.60 -26.15
CA THR A 917 -4.19 4.40 -25.87
C THR A 917 -3.96 3.23 -24.92
N SER A 918 -2.71 2.79 -24.81
CA SER A 918 -2.29 1.73 -23.89
C SER A 918 -0.90 2.11 -23.38
N PRO A 919 -0.54 1.71 -22.15
CA PRO A 919 0.75 2.09 -21.60
C PRO A 919 1.88 1.44 -22.39
N ALA A 920 2.98 2.18 -22.56
CA ALA A 920 4.15 1.71 -23.29
C ALA A 920 5.45 2.09 -22.56
N PRO A 921 6.52 1.27 -22.67
CA PRO A 921 7.81 1.62 -22.12
C PRO A 921 8.28 3.02 -22.55
N GLY A 922 8.66 3.85 -21.58
CA GLY A 922 9.13 5.22 -21.82
C GLY A 922 7.99 6.22 -22.06
N ASP A 923 6.77 5.91 -21.61
CA ASP A 923 5.67 6.88 -21.64
C ASP A 923 6.04 8.13 -20.84
N TRP A 924 6.70 7.97 -19.69
CA TRP A 924 7.23 9.02 -18.83
C TRP A 924 8.74 8.86 -18.60
N GLU A 925 9.39 9.90 -18.07
CA GLU A 925 10.85 9.99 -18.10
C GLU A 925 11.51 9.16 -16.99
N ASN A 926 11.52 9.63 -15.73
CA ASN A 926 12.11 8.91 -14.59
C ASN A 926 11.72 9.54 -13.24
N ILE A 927 12.05 8.80 -12.17
CA ILE A 927 12.17 9.32 -10.81
C ILE A 927 13.67 9.57 -10.58
N GLU A 928 14.06 10.84 -10.43
CA GLU A 928 15.46 11.28 -10.37
C GLU A 928 15.84 11.80 -8.97
N PHE A 929 16.86 11.17 -8.38
CA PHE A 929 17.50 11.59 -7.14
C PHE A 929 18.87 12.24 -7.45
N GLN A 930 19.08 13.47 -6.99
CA GLN A 930 20.35 14.20 -7.17
C GLN A 930 21.10 14.44 -5.87
N TYR A 931 22.40 14.72 -6.02
CA TYR A 931 23.36 15.08 -4.96
C TYR A 931 22.74 15.76 -3.72
N GLY A 932 23.05 15.23 -2.54
CA GLY A 932 22.61 15.75 -1.25
C GLY A 932 22.83 14.72 -0.15
N ASP A 933 22.83 15.17 1.11
CA ASP A 933 22.88 14.28 2.29
C ASP A 933 21.53 13.58 2.58
N ALA A 934 20.52 13.80 1.71
CA ALA A 934 19.20 13.21 1.84
C ALA A 934 19.20 11.75 1.37
N VAL A 935 18.54 10.89 2.15
CA VAL A 935 18.40 9.45 1.90
C VAL A 935 16.95 9.20 1.54
N SER A 936 16.70 8.65 0.36
CA SER A 936 15.33 8.35 -0.11
C SER A 936 15.06 6.85 -0.08
N ASN A 937 13.82 6.48 0.22
CA ASN A 937 13.40 5.10 0.36
C ASN A 937 12.25 4.82 -0.62
N ILE A 938 12.40 3.76 -1.42
CA ILE A 938 11.33 3.22 -2.26
C ILE A 938 11.09 1.79 -1.80
N GLN A 939 9.92 1.56 -1.20
CA GLN A 939 9.54 0.32 -0.55
C GLN A 939 8.21 -0.20 -1.08
N SER A 940 8.12 -1.51 -1.35
CA SER A 940 6.85 -2.19 -1.69
C SER A 940 6.13 -1.56 -2.89
N CYS A 941 6.82 -0.78 -3.72
CA CYS A 941 6.21 0.01 -4.79
C CYS A 941 6.17 -0.77 -6.11
N GLU A 942 5.15 -0.53 -6.94
CA GLU A 942 5.13 -0.97 -8.33
C GLU A 942 5.34 0.25 -9.26
N ILE A 943 6.47 0.27 -9.97
CA ILE A 943 6.89 1.36 -10.85
C ILE A 943 7.00 0.83 -12.28
N THR A 944 6.17 1.36 -13.19
CA THR A 944 6.02 0.80 -14.55
C THR A 944 6.03 1.85 -15.65
N TYR A 945 6.44 1.41 -16.86
CA TYR A 945 6.35 2.17 -18.12
C TYR A 945 7.18 3.47 -18.20
N GLY A 946 8.10 3.69 -17.26
CA GLY A 946 9.00 4.85 -17.25
C GLY A 946 10.28 4.66 -18.07
N GLY A 947 11.29 5.46 -17.75
CA GLY A 947 12.66 5.29 -18.22
C GLY A 947 12.90 5.75 -19.66
N SER A 948 12.28 6.85 -20.11
CA SER A 948 12.42 7.30 -21.51
C SER A 948 13.80 7.90 -21.83
N SER A 949 14.49 8.49 -20.84
CA SER A 949 15.81 9.12 -21.01
C SER A 949 16.96 8.29 -20.39
N THR A 950 16.73 7.76 -19.19
CA THR A 950 17.63 6.92 -18.38
C THR A 950 16.83 5.74 -17.81
N ALA A 951 17.19 5.20 -16.66
CA ALA A 951 16.36 4.23 -15.95
C ALA A 951 15.04 4.82 -15.42
N ALA A 952 14.03 3.98 -15.14
CA ALA A 952 12.81 4.43 -14.46
C ALA A 952 13.12 5.04 -13.08
N ILE A 953 14.10 4.48 -12.37
CA ILE A 953 14.66 5.02 -11.12
C ILE A 953 16.12 5.39 -11.32
N TYR A 954 16.46 6.66 -11.15
CA TYR A 954 17.81 7.18 -11.41
C TYR A 954 18.38 7.91 -10.20
N PHE A 955 19.44 7.34 -9.61
CA PHE A 955 20.23 7.99 -8.56
C PHE A 955 21.51 8.55 -9.15
N SER A 956 21.77 9.84 -8.91
CA SER A 956 22.88 10.55 -9.53
C SER A 956 23.78 11.29 -8.54
N ASN A 957 25.09 11.26 -8.82
CA ASN A 957 26.10 12.11 -8.19
C ASN A 957 26.15 12.00 -6.66
N GLY A 958 26.10 10.78 -6.10
CA GLY A 958 26.24 10.56 -4.66
C GLY A 958 24.94 10.55 -3.88
N ALA A 959 23.78 10.65 -4.54
CA ALA A 959 22.49 10.47 -3.87
C ALA A 959 22.44 9.09 -3.21
N GLY A 960 22.15 9.04 -1.91
CA GLY A 960 21.98 7.82 -1.14
C GLY A 960 20.51 7.42 -1.00
N GLY A 961 20.27 6.17 -0.59
CA GLY A 961 18.90 5.64 -0.48
C GLY A 961 18.85 4.13 -0.47
N GLN A 962 17.63 3.63 -0.30
CA GLN A 962 17.30 2.21 -0.39
C GLN A 962 16.18 2.01 -1.40
N VAL A 963 16.26 0.93 -2.20
CA VAL A 963 15.16 0.47 -3.04
C VAL A 963 14.92 -1.00 -2.72
N TYR A 964 13.74 -1.31 -2.21
CA TYR A 964 13.47 -2.65 -1.72
C TYR A 964 12.02 -3.08 -1.80
N ASN A 965 11.80 -4.39 -1.83
CA ASN A 965 10.50 -5.03 -2.04
C ASN A 965 9.69 -4.46 -3.23
N SER A 966 10.36 -3.87 -4.22
CA SER A 966 9.69 -3.07 -5.24
C SER A 966 9.71 -3.78 -6.57
N LYS A 967 8.64 -3.60 -7.34
CA LYS A 967 8.47 -4.11 -8.69
C LYS A 967 8.80 -3.00 -9.69
N ILE A 968 9.88 -3.15 -10.45
CA ILE A 968 10.31 -2.18 -11.45
C ILE A 968 10.24 -2.83 -12.83
N LYS A 969 9.22 -2.47 -13.62
CA LYS A 969 8.89 -3.18 -14.85
C LYS A 969 8.68 -2.29 -16.08
N TYR A 970 8.85 -2.88 -17.26
CA TYR A 970 8.48 -2.28 -18.55
C TYR A 970 9.15 -0.91 -18.82
N SER A 971 10.37 -0.68 -18.33
CA SER A 971 11.09 0.57 -18.60
C SER A 971 11.67 0.60 -20.01
N GLN A 972 11.71 1.77 -20.67
CA GLN A 972 12.30 1.89 -22.02
C GLN A 972 13.82 1.73 -22.05
N ASN A 973 14.52 2.08 -20.97
CA ASN A 973 15.93 1.74 -20.80
C ASN A 973 16.08 0.70 -19.68
N HIS A 974 16.62 1.11 -18.54
CA HIS A 974 16.91 0.23 -17.42
C HIS A 974 15.83 0.35 -16.34
N GLY A 975 15.69 -0.64 -15.47
CA GLY A 975 14.85 -0.50 -14.29
C GLY A 975 15.44 0.51 -13.32
N ILE A 976 16.66 0.25 -12.84
CA ILE A 976 17.36 1.09 -11.84
C ILE A 976 18.76 1.47 -12.33
N GLN A 977 19.14 2.73 -12.13
CA GLN A 977 20.48 3.23 -12.45
C GLN A 977 21.10 4.01 -11.27
N PRO A 978 21.99 3.37 -10.48
CA PRO A 978 22.87 4.08 -9.56
C PRO A 978 24.11 4.65 -10.29
N SER A 979 24.36 5.95 -10.12
CA SER A 979 25.52 6.64 -10.70
C SER A 979 26.36 7.34 -9.64
N ASN A 980 27.45 6.70 -9.22
CA ASN A 980 28.32 7.14 -8.12
C ASN A 980 27.52 7.36 -6.83
N SER A 981 26.66 6.41 -6.48
CA SER A 981 25.66 6.53 -5.41
C SER A 981 25.75 5.34 -4.45
N PRO A 982 25.87 5.57 -3.12
CA PRO A 982 25.84 4.51 -2.12
C PRO A 982 24.39 4.11 -1.86
N LEU A 983 23.96 2.98 -2.43
CA LEU A 983 22.62 2.45 -2.26
C LEU A 983 22.66 1.03 -1.71
N GLU A 984 21.52 0.64 -1.15
CA GLU A 984 21.19 -0.76 -0.92
C GLU A 984 19.94 -1.10 -1.73
N ILE A 985 20.02 -2.15 -2.53
CA ILE A 985 18.96 -2.58 -3.44
C ILE A 985 18.70 -4.05 -3.19
N TYR A 986 17.50 -4.37 -2.70
CA TYR A 986 17.23 -5.72 -2.23
C TYR A 986 15.78 -6.16 -2.33
N TYR A 987 15.54 -7.45 -2.55
CA TYR A 987 14.19 -8.02 -2.69
C TYR A 987 13.30 -7.34 -3.74
N CYS A 988 13.90 -6.71 -4.74
CA CYS A 988 13.16 -6.13 -5.84
C CYS A 988 12.90 -7.17 -6.93
N GLU A 989 11.77 -7.04 -7.62
CA GLU A 989 11.49 -7.70 -8.89
C GLU A 989 11.76 -6.70 -10.03
N ILE A 990 12.88 -6.87 -10.73
CA ILE A 990 13.33 -5.95 -11.79
C ILE A 990 13.22 -6.67 -13.13
N THR A 991 12.06 -6.54 -13.78
CA THR A 991 11.66 -7.42 -14.88
C THR A 991 11.14 -6.70 -16.12
N ASP A 992 11.18 -7.38 -17.27
CA ASP A 992 10.62 -6.89 -18.54
C ASP A 992 11.12 -5.50 -19.00
N ASN A 993 12.31 -5.09 -18.60
CA ASN A 993 12.88 -3.81 -19.05
C ASN A 993 13.55 -3.96 -20.41
N ILE A 994 13.42 -2.93 -21.26
CA ILE A 994 13.88 -2.97 -22.65
C ILE A 994 15.41 -3.03 -22.75
N LYS A 995 16.18 -2.60 -21.74
CA LYS A 995 17.63 -2.81 -21.68
C LYS A 995 18.00 -3.79 -20.57
N SER A 996 18.91 -3.39 -19.69
CA SER A 996 19.31 -4.19 -18.53
C SER A 996 18.41 -3.91 -17.34
N GLY A 997 18.19 -4.87 -16.45
CA GLY A 997 17.46 -4.63 -15.21
C GLY A 997 18.10 -3.51 -14.40
N MET A 998 19.42 -3.58 -14.23
CA MET A 998 20.21 -2.54 -13.55
C MET A 998 21.39 -2.05 -14.40
N TYR A 999 21.64 -0.74 -14.37
CA TYR A 999 22.85 -0.12 -14.96
C TYR A 999 23.63 0.65 -13.90
N VAL A 1000 24.71 0.05 -13.40
CA VAL A 1000 25.58 0.59 -12.36
C VAL A 1000 26.70 1.41 -12.99
N TYR A 1001 26.83 2.67 -12.62
CA TYR A 1001 27.84 3.58 -13.17
C TYR A 1001 28.75 4.13 -12.07
N ASN A 1002 30.02 3.69 -12.01
CA ASN A 1002 31.03 4.12 -11.02
C ASN A 1002 30.52 4.13 -9.56
N ALA A 1003 29.81 3.09 -9.11
CA ALA A 1003 29.24 3.07 -7.76
C ALA A 1003 30.19 2.40 -6.76
N ASP A 1004 30.99 3.21 -6.07
CA ASP A 1004 31.71 2.76 -4.88
C ASP A 1004 30.70 2.60 -3.71
N SER A 1005 30.72 1.46 -3.01
CA SER A 1005 29.83 1.16 -1.87
C SER A 1005 28.34 0.96 -2.21
N LEU A 1006 28.05 0.18 -3.26
CA LEU A 1006 26.70 -0.27 -3.62
C LEU A 1006 26.49 -1.73 -3.19
N ASN A 1007 25.38 -2.00 -2.50
CA ASN A 1007 24.98 -3.34 -2.05
C ASN A 1007 23.73 -3.82 -2.81
N ILE A 1008 23.82 -4.96 -3.51
CA ILE A 1008 22.74 -5.54 -4.30
C ILE A 1008 22.52 -6.98 -3.84
N HIS A 1009 21.39 -7.28 -3.20
CA HIS A 1009 21.14 -8.64 -2.75
C HIS A 1009 19.70 -9.09 -2.71
N HIS A 1010 19.44 -10.39 -2.81
CA HIS A 1010 18.10 -10.97 -2.69
C HIS A 1010 17.09 -10.44 -3.72
N ASN A 1011 17.53 -9.88 -4.85
CA ASN A 1011 16.65 -9.40 -5.91
C ASN A 1011 16.34 -10.51 -6.92
N THR A 1012 15.14 -10.48 -7.50
CA THR A 1012 14.82 -11.21 -8.73
C THR A 1012 14.96 -10.27 -9.92
N ILE A 1013 15.89 -10.58 -10.83
CA ILE A 1013 16.18 -9.76 -12.01
C ILE A 1013 16.02 -10.64 -13.24
N SER A 1014 14.88 -10.54 -13.93
CA SER A 1014 14.55 -11.45 -15.03
C SER A 1014 13.95 -10.79 -16.26
N ASP A 1015 13.97 -11.52 -17.38
CA ASP A 1015 13.26 -11.18 -18.61
C ASP A 1015 13.58 -9.78 -19.19
N ASN A 1016 14.72 -9.20 -18.80
CA ASN A 1016 15.22 -7.96 -19.38
C ASN A 1016 15.92 -8.28 -20.71
N THR A 1017 15.76 -7.43 -21.73
CA THR A 1017 16.20 -7.81 -23.09
C THR A 1017 17.73 -7.82 -23.26
N GLU A 1018 18.46 -7.12 -22.40
CA GLU A 1018 19.92 -7.14 -22.34
C GLU A 1018 20.42 -7.94 -21.12
N HIS A 1019 21.06 -7.29 -20.15
CA HIS A 1019 21.70 -7.95 -19.01
C HIS A 1019 20.80 -7.92 -17.77
N GLY A 1020 21.03 -8.81 -16.82
CA GLY A 1020 20.49 -8.61 -15.47
C GLY A 1020 21.07 -7.35 -14.85
N ILE A 1021 22.39 -7.36 -14.62
CA ILE A 1021 23.15 -6.23 -14.05
C ILE A 1021 24.29 -5.85 -14.99
N ASN A 1022 24.32 -4.59 -15.43
CA ASN A 1022 25.42 -4.00 -16.22
C ASN A 1022 26.23 -3.03 -15.36
N VAL A 1023 27.50 -3.35 -15.12
CA VAL A 1023 28.44 -2.55 -14.33
C VAL A 1023 29.42 -1.83 -15.26
N TYR A 1024 29.47 -0.50 -15.14
CA TYR A 1024 30.34 0.39 -15.89
C TYR A 1024 31.25 1.22 -14.98
N GLY A 1025 32.55 0.90 -14.95
CA GLY A 1025 33.57 1.61 -14.16
C GLY A 1025 33.42 1.51 -12.63
N GLY A 1026 34.42 1.99 -11.88
CA GLY A 1026 34.43 2.00 -10.40
C GLY A 1026 34.95 0.71 -9.75
N GLU A 1027 34.95 0.66 -8.41
CA GLU A 1027 35.15 -0.60 -7.67
C GLU A 1027 33.91 -1.50 -7.80
N SER A 1028 34.08 -2.83 -7.72
CA SER A 1028 32.93 -3.75 -7.85
C SER A 1028 31.90 -3.55 -6.73
N PRO A 1029 30.59 -3.45 -7.04
CA PRO A 1029 29.55 -3.51 -6.02
C PRO A 1029 29.51 -4.88 -5.34
N THR A 1030 28.89 -4.96 -4.18
CA THR A 1030 28.48 -6.24 -3.58
C THR A 1030 27.25 -6.74 -4.34
N ILE A 1031 27.30 -7.97 -4.87
CA ILE A 1031 26.20 -8.60 -5.61
C ILE A 1031 26.05 -10.02 -5.09
N ASP A 1032 25.17 -10.24 -4.13
CA ASP A 1032 25.03 -11.52 -3.41
C ASP A 1032 23.57 -11.98 -3.31
N ASN A 1033 23.33 -13.28 -3.33
CA ASN A 1033 22.01 -13.89 -3.14
C ASN A 1033 20.91 -13.37 -4.10
N ASN A 1034 21.25 -12.94 -5.32
CA ASN A 1034 20.25 -12.51 -6.30
C ASN A 1034 19.88 -13.65 -7.26
N ASP A 1035 18.60 -13.71 -7.62
CA ASP A 1035 18.10 -14.57 -8.69
C ASP A 1035 18.08 -13.78 -10.00
N ILE A 1036 19.12 -13.97 -10.82
CA ILE A 1036 19.30 -13.23 -12.06
C ILE A 1036 19.07 -14.19 -13.23
N GLU A 1037 17.84 -14.30 -13.71
CA GLU A 1037 17.41 -15.40 -14.58
C GLU A 1037 16.76 -14.91 -15.88
N GLY A 1038 16.79 -15.69 -16.96
CA GLY A 1038 15.97 -15.37 -18.15
C GLY A 1038 16.30 -14.09 -18.91
N ASN A 1039 17.38 -13.36 -18.59
CA ASN A 1039 17.74 -12.12 -19.29
C ASN A 1039 18.36 -12.41 -20.66
N GLY A 1040 18.16 -11.53 -21.63
CA GLY A 1040 18.50 -11.78 -23.04
C GLY A 1040 20.00 -11.93 -23.35
N LEU A 1041 20.89 -11.43 -22.49
CA LEU A 1041 22.35 -11.49 -22.61
C LEU A 1041 22.98 -12.13 -21.36
N TYR A 1042 23.74 -11.37 -20.56
CA TYR A 1042 24.50 -11.91 -19.43
C TYR A 1042 23.80 -11.63 -18.11
N SER A 1043 23.96 -12.50 -17.12
CA SER A 1043 23.46 -12.27 -15.76
C SER A 1043 24.12 -11.03 -15.16
N ILE A 1044 25.45 -10.99 -15.15
CA ILE A 1044 26.25 -9.81 -14.77
C ILE A 1044 27.21 -9.48 -15.90
N TYR A 1045 27.32 -8.19 -16.25
CA TYR A 1045 28.19 -7.72 -17.31
C TYR A 1045 29.07 -6.56 -16.83
N PHE A 1046 30.38 -6.75 -16.87
CA PHE A 1046 31.37 -5.73 -16.51
C PHE A 1046 31.98 -5.08 -17.77
N SER A 1047 31.95 -3.74 -17.78
CA SER A 1047 32.54 -2.91 -18.82
C SER A 1047 33.16 -1.63 -18.26
N GLY A 1048 34.00 -0.95 -19.05
CA GLY A 1048 34.73 0.21 -18.55
C GLY A 1048 35.84 -0.16 -17.55
N ALA A 1049 36.34 0.84 -16.82
CA ALA A 1049 37.46 0.72 -15.89
C ALA A 1049 37.12 0.03 -14.56
N SER A 1050 36.38 -1.09 -14.59
CA SER A 1050 35.88 -1.77 -13.39
C SER A 1050 36.92 -2.68 -12.74
N ASN A 1051 36.94 -2.72 -11.40
CA ASN A 1051 37.81 -3.62 -10.61
C ASN A 1051 36.99 -4.72 -9.93
N ILE A 1052 37.27 -5.99 -10.23
CA ILE A 1052 36.69 -7.14 -9.53
C ILE A 1052 37.58 -7.51 -8.36
N THR A 1053 37.11 -7.28 -7.14
CA THR A 1053 37.88 -7.48 -5.90
C THR A 1053 37.10 -8.23 -4.82
N ARG A 1054 35.85 -8.59 -5.10
CA ARG A 1054 34.92 -9.24 -4.17
C ARG A 1054 34.39 -10.55 -4.75
N GLN A 1055 33.94 -11.43 -3.87
CA GLN A 1055 33.22 -12.64 -4.25
C GLN A 1055 31.74 -12.32 -4.50
N PHE A 1056 31.11 -13.02 -5.44
CA PHE A 1056 29.66 -12.98 -5.69
C PHE A 1056 29.04 -14.29 -5.20
N ILE A 1057 28.40 -14.26 -4.03
CA ILE A 1057 27.98 -15.43 -3.28
C ILE A 1057 26.47 -15.62 -3.42
N GLY A 1058 26.01 -16.87 -3.60
CA GLY A 1058 24.58 -17.20 -3.50
C GLY A 1058 23.70 -16.75 -4.65
N ASN A 1059 24.25 -16.13 -5.69
CA ASN A 1059 23.47 -15.73 -6.88
C ASN A 1059 23.13 -16.94 -7.76
N THR A 1060 21.96 -16.92 -8.39
CA THR A 1060 21.54 -17.88 -9.42
C THR A 1060 21.48 -17.18 -10.78
N PHE A 1061 21.94 -17.87 -11.83
CA PHE A 1061 22.11 -17.29 -13.18
C PHE A 1061 21.33 -18.06 -14.24
N ALA A 1062 20.25 -18.75 -13.89
CA ALA A 1062 19.64 -19.72 -14.79
C ALA A 1062 18.95 -19.10 -16.02
N GLY A 1063 19.16 -19.68 -17.19
CA GLY A 1063 18.36 -19.39 -18.39
C GLY A 1063 18.58 -18.01 -19.00
N ASN A 1064 19.66 -17.33 -18.66
CA ASN A 1064 20.06 -16.11 -19.36
C ASN A 1064 20.61 -16.47 -20.75
N GLY A 1065 20.77 -15.49 -21.64
CA GLY A 1065 21.49 -15.69 -22.89
C GLY A 1065 22.92 -16.21 -22.68
N THR A 1066 23.52 -15.93 -21.53
CA THR A 1066 24.72 -16.57 -21.02
C THR A 1066 24.67 -16.64 -19.49
N ASP A 1067 24.69 -17.87 -18.94
CA ASP A 1067 24.62 -18.16 -17.50
C ASP A 1067 25.98 -17.93 -16.84
N GLY A 1068 26.43 -16.68 -16.79
CA GLY A 1068 27.74 -16.32 -16.26
C GLY A 1068 28.03 -14.82 -16.24
N ILE A 1069 29.25 -14.49 -15.82
CA ILE A 1069 29.69 -13.11 -15.62
C ILE A 1069 30.52 -12.65 -16.83
N GLY A 1070 29.95 -11.79 -17.66
CA GLY A 1070 30.60 -11.24 -18.84
C GLY A 1070 31.65 -10.18 -18.52
N ILE A 1071 32.89 -10.36 -18.96
CA ILE A 1071 34.01 -9.43 -18.78
C ILE A 1071 34.41 -8.84 -20.13
N TYR A 1072 34.04 -7.57 -20.36
CA TYR A 1072 34.35 -6.88 -21.62
C TYR A 1072 35.66 -6.09 -21.59
N SER A 1073 35.95 -5.39 -20.49
CA SER A 1073 37.22 -4.67 -20.30
C SER A 1073 37.53 -4.53 -18.80
N LEU A 1074 38.82 -4.34 -18.50
CA LEU A 1074 39.37 -4.02 -17.17
C LEU A 1074 40.26 -2.75 -17.24
N ASP A 1075 39.99 -1.83 -18.18
CA ASP A 1075 40.86 -0.69 -18.54
C ASP A 1075 40.96 0.37 -17.42
N GLY A 1076 41.90 0.31 -16.47
CA GLY A 1076 41.91 1.32 -15.39
C GLY A 1076 42.91 1.28 -14.23
N ASN A 1077 43.82 0.30 -14.12
CA ASN A 1077 44.76 0.07 -12.99
C ASN A 1077 44.23 -0.80 -11.82
N LYS A 1078 45.17 -1.55 -11.20
CA LYS A 1078 45.16 -2.19 -9.85
C LYS A 1078 44.53 -3.61 -9.74
N LYS A 1079 44.81 -4.26 -8.60
CA LYS A 1079 44.62 -5.70 -8.32
C LYS A 1079 43.18 -6.15 -8.64
N ASN A 1080 43.02 -7.06 -9.60
CA ASN A 1080 41.77 -7.79 -9.82
C ASN A 1080 41.90 -9.18 -9.20
N THR A 1081 40.88 -9.62 -8.46
CA THR A 1081 40.80 -10.91 -7.80
C THR A 1081 39.46 -11.57 -8.15
N PHE A 1082 39.53 -12.64 -8.91
CA PHE A 1082 38.38 -13.46 -9.30
C PHE A 1082 38.19 -14.58 -8.28
N TYR A 1083 36.97 -14.72 -7.79
CA TYR A 1083 36.58 -15.76 -6.83
C TYR A 1083 35.62 -16.76 -7.49
N ALA A 1084 35.59 -17.98 -6.97
CA ALA A 1084 34.58 -18.96 -7.35
C ALA A 1084 33.17 -18.40 -7.07
N CYS A 1085 32.33 -18.38 -8.10
CA CYS A 1085 30.93 -17.99 -8.00
C CYS A 1085 30.10 -19.26 -7.77
N ALA A 1086 29.60 -19.47 -6.55
CA ALA A 1086 28.82 -20.64 -6.19
C ALA A 1086 27.33 -20.34 -6.29
N GLY A 1087 26.61 -21.09 -7.15
CA GLY A 1087 25.15 -21.08 -7.18
C GLY A 1087 24.54 -22.03 -6.14
N LEU A 1088 23.30 -21.76 -5.75
CA LEU A 1088 22.48 -22.69 -4.97
C LEU A 1088 21.73 -23.67 -5.90
N PRO A 1089 21.64 -24.98 -5.57
CA PRO A 1089 22.35 -25.71 -4.53
C PRO A 1089 23.70 -26.26 -5.04
N TYR A 1090 24.80 -25.68 -4.59
CA TYR A 1090 26.15 -26.25 -4.38
C TYR A 1090 26.71 -27.37 -5.28
N TYR A 1091 26.51 -27.38 -6.61
CA TYR A 1091 27.15 -28.41 -7.44
C TYR A 1091 27.87 -27.93 -8.72
N THR A 1092 27.71 -26.69 -9.18
CA THR A 1092 28.48 -26.15 -10.31
C THR A 1092 28.76 -24.66 -10.12
N ALA A 1093 30.03 -24.25 -10.24
CA ALA A 1093 30.40 -22.84 -10.18
C ALA A 1093 30.07 -22.13 -11.51
N TYR A 1094 29.58 -20.89 -11.45
CA TYR A 1094 29.30 -20.10 -12.64
C TYR A 1094 30.59 -19.49 -13.23
N PRO A 1095 30.76 -19.49 -14.57
CA PRO A 1095 31.99 -19.03 -15.20
C PRO A 1095 32.06 -17.51 -15.37
N TYR A 1096 33.27 -16.97 -15.34
CA TYR A 1096 33.59 -15.66 -15.92
C TYR A 1096 33.85 -15.82 -17.42
N VAL A 1097 33.16 -15.05 -18.25
CA VAL A 1097 33.27 -15.11 -19.71
C VAL A 1097 34.04 -13.90 -20.23
N PHE A 1098 35.24 -14.12 -20.76
CA PHE A 1098 36.06 -13.04 -21.33
C PHE A 1098 35.61 -12.74 -22.75
N LEU A 1099 34.91 -11.61 -22.89
CA LEU A 1099 34.24 -11.18 -24.12
C LEU A 1099 35.19 -10.46 -25.07
N ASN A 1100 36.24 -9.87 -24.52
CA ASN A 1100 37.28 -9.22 -25.27
C ASN A 1100 38.67 -9.69 -24.85
N SER A 1101 39.68 -9.28 -25.59
CA SER A 1101 41.06 -9.52 -25.17
C SER A 1101 41.40 -8.60 -24.00
N ILE A 1102 41.86 -9.19 -22.90
CA ILE A 1102 42.20 -8.47 -21.68
C ILE A 1102 43.70 -8.17 -21.68
N HIS A 1103 44.05 -6.89 -21.50
CA HIS A 1103 45.44 -6.44 -21.46
C HIS A 1103 45.72 -5.65 -20.18
N ILE A 1104 46.62 -6.16 -19.35
CA ILE A 1104 47.12 -5.44 -18.17
C ILE A 1104 48.40 -4.69 -18.55
N TYR A 1105 48.30 -3.36 -18.66
CA TYR A 1105 49.39 -2.52 -19.19
C TYR A 1105 50.47 -2.14 -18.16
N SER A 1106 50.13 -2.19 -16.88
CA SER A 1106 51.00 -1.79 -15.77
C SER A 1106 51.84 -2.96 -15.27
N SER A 1107 53.13 -2.71 -14.98
CA SER A 1107 54.04 -3.72 -14.44
C SER A 1107 53.85 -4.01 -12.95
N THR A 1108 53.05 -3.20 -12.25
CA THR A 1108 52.80 -3.37 -10.81
C THR A 1108 51.46 -4.03 -10.49
N ASP A 1109 50.62 -4.22 -11.51
CA ASP A 1109 49.27 -4.70 -11.33
C ASP A 1109 49.24 -6.22 -11.29
N THR A 1110 48.20 -6.78 -10.66
CA THR A 1110 48.03 -8.21 -10.50
C THR A 1110 46.63 -8.60 -10.92
N ILE A 1111 46.52 -9.65 -11.71
CA ILE A 1111 45.28 -10.40 -11.90
C ILE A 1111 45.43 -11.72 -11.14
N GLN A 1112 44.53 -11.97 -10.21
CA GLN A 1112 44.54 -13.12 -9.33
C GLN A 1112 43.27 -13.92 -9.52
N PHE A 1113 43.39 -15.23 -9.67
CA PHE A 1113 42.30 -16.19 -9.74
C PHE A 1113 42.39 -17.10 -8.52
N MET A 1114 41.38 -16.99 -7.66
CA MET A 1114 41.29 -17.77 -6.43
C MET A 1114 40.84 -19.21 -6.71
N PRO A 1115 41.10 -20.15 -5.79
CA PRO A 1115 40.69 -21.54 -5.95
C PRO A 1115 39.21 -21.72 -6.33
N GLY A 1116 38.95 -22.58 -7.32
CA GLY A 1116 37.59 -22.90 -7.80
C GLY A 1116 37.07 -21.96 -8.88
N THR A 1117 37.86 -20.98 -9.33
CA THR A 1117 37.45 -20.06 -10.40
C THR A 1117 37.41 -20.77 -11.76
N ILE A 1118 36.37 -20.46 -12.55
CA ILE A 1118 36.21 -20.93 -13.94
C ILE A 1118 36.22 -19.71 -14.87
N VAL A 1119 37.08 -19.73 -15.89
CA VAL A 1119 37.22 -18.69 -16.90
C VAL A 1119 37.02 -19.29 -18.28
N LYS A 1120 36.01 -18.79 -19.00
CA LYS A 1120 35.70 -19.15 -20.38
C LYS A 1120 36.09 -18.00 -21.32
N PHE A 1121 36.77 -18.30 -22.43
CA PHE A 1121 37.14 -17.30 -23.42
C PHE A 1121 36.20 -17.35 -24.63
N MET A 1122 35.74 -16.18 -25.08
CA MET A 1122 35.13 -16.07 -26.40
C MET A 1122 36.17 -16.36 -27.50
N GLU A 1123 35.67 -16.73 -28.68
CA GLU A 1123 36.52 -17.09 -29.81
C GLU A 1123 37.56 -16.00 -30.14
N GLY A 1124 38.81 -16.42 -30.30
CA GLY A 1124 39.94 -15.57 -30.65
C GLY A 1124 40.43 -14.62 -29.54
N LYS A 1125 39.87 -14.67 -28.34
CA LYS A 1125 40.27 -13.78 -27.23
C LYS A 1125 41.47 -14.32 -26.45
N TYR A 1126 42.14 -13.42 -25.74
CA TYR A 1126 43.36 -13.72 -24.99
C TYR A 1126 43.48 -12.87 -23.72
N LEU A 1127 44.32 -13.32 -22.80
CA LEU A 1127 44.77 -12.56 -21.62
C LEU A 1127 46.26 -12.25 -21.76
N GLN A 1128 46.61 -10.97 -21.68
CA GLN A 1128 47.99 -10.50 -21.74
C GLN A 1128 48.28 -9.59 -20.55
N SER A 1129 49.41 -9.80 -19.88
CA SER A 1129 49.79 -9.00 -18.72
C SER A 1129 51.25 -8.60 -18.71
N ARG A 1130 51.47 -7.31 -18.43
CA ARG A 1130 52.77 -6.72 -18.11
C ARG A 1130 53.10 -6.79 -16.61
N GLY A 1131 52.10 -7.10 -15.78
CA GLY A 1131 52.21 -7.28 -14.33
C GLY A 1131 52.24 -8.76 -13.92
N ALA A 1132 51.54 -9.10 -12.84
CA ALA A 1132 51.44 -10.48 -12.34
C ALA A 1132 50.13 -11.17 -12.76
N ILE A 1133 50.19 -12.44 -13.15
CA ILE A 1133 49.05 -13.35 -13.33
C ILE A 1133 49.23 -14.49 -12.32
N LEU A 1134 48.35 -14.56 -11.32
CA LEU A 1134 48.40 -15.57 -10.27
C LEU A 1134 47.14 -16.43 -10.35
N ALA A 1135 47.28 -17.73 -10.53
CA ALA A 1135 46.15 -18.66 -10.61
C ALA A 1135 46.41 -19.90 -9.75
N GLU A 1136 45.47 -20.22 -8.87
CA GLU A 1136 45.48 -21.42 -8.06
C GLU A 1136 44.16 -22.17 -8.27
N ASN A 1137 44.22 -23.48 -8.52
CA ASN A 1137 43.04 -24.34 -8.70
C ASN A 1137 41.97 -23.71 -9.63
N THR A 1138 42.41 -23.18 -10.76
CA THR A 1138 41.58 -22.40 -11.71
C THR A 1138 41.44 -23.15 -13.03
N VAL A 1139 40.24 -23.08 -13.63
CA VAL A 1139 39.93 -23.62 -14.96
C VAL A 1139 39.93 -22.49 -16.00
N PHE A 1140 40.68 -22.66 -17.09
CA PHE A 1140 40.69 -21.78 -18.26
C PHE A 1140 40.30 -22.61 -19.49
N THR A 1141 39.17 -22.27 -20.14
CA THR A 1141 38.64 -23.05 -21.25
C THR A 1141 37.88 -22.20 -22.30
N SER A 1142 37.35 -22.85 -23.34
CA SER A 1142 36.52 -22.25 -24.37
C SER A 1142 35.12 -21.93 -23.84
N ILE A 1143 34.43 -20.95 -24.43
CA ILE A 1143 33.00 -20.74 -24.17
C ILE A 1143 32.20 -22.02 -24.46
N HIS A 1144 32.53 -22.69 -25.57
CA HIS A 1144 31.92 -23.93 -26.08
C HIS A 1144 32.28 -25.21 -25.29
N ASP A 1145 32.90 -25.08 -24.11
CA ASP A 1145 33.21 -26.24 -23.25
C ASP A 1145 32.03 -26.51 -22.32
N ASP A 1146 31.11 -27.36 -22.78
CA ASP A 1146 29.87 -27.70 -22.08
C ASP A 1146 30.05 -28.74 -20.96
N SER A 1147 31.27 -28.93 -20.48
CA SER A 1147 31.57 -29.88 -19.43
C SER A 1147 30.84 -29.48 -18.13
N PRO A 1148 30.08 -30.38 -17.49
CA PRO A 1148 29.34 -30.07 -16.25
C PRO A 1148 30.26 -29.54 -15.13
N ASP A 1149 31.47 -30.08 -15.03
CA ASP A 1149 32.47 -29.68 -14.04
C ASP A 1149 33.05 -28.27 -14.29
N TYR A 1150 32.83 -27.69 -15.48
CA TYR A 1150 33.40 -26.41 -15.93
C TYR A 1150 32.31 -25.38 -16.30
N GLY A 1151 31.15 -25.45 -15.64
CA GLY A 1151 30.06 -24.49 -15.80
C GLY A 1151 29.03 -24.85 -16.87
N GLY A 1152 29.07 -26.06 -17.42
CA GLY A 1152 28.05 -26.57 -18.36
C GLY A 1152 27.93 -25.77 -19.67
N ASP A 1153 26.80 -25.95 -20.37
CA ASP A 1153 26.41 -25.18 -21.57
C ASP A 1153 26.04 -23.76 -21.14
N THR A 1154 27.03 -22.88 -21.11
CA THR A 1154 26.89 -21.54 -20.53
C THR A 1154 26.13 -20.61 -21.46
N GLU A 1155 26.23 -20.82 -22.78
CA GLU A 1155 25.64 -20.00 -23.83
C GLU A 1155 24.32 -20.56 -24.39
N HIS A 1156 23.77 -21.61 -23.77
CA HIS A 1156 22.52 -22.29 -24.15
C HIS A 1156 22.44 -22.67 -25.63
N ASN A 1157 23.57 -23.09 -26.22
CA ASN A 1157 23.61 -23.44 -27.63
C ASN A 1157 23.10 -24.87 -27.89
N GLY A 1158 22.78 -25.63 -26.84
CA GLY A 1158 22.29 -27.02 -26.91
C GLY A 1158 23.38 -28.01 -27.32
N ASN A 1159 24.65 -27.71 -26.97
CA ASN A 1159 25.87 -28.39 -27.39
C ASN A 1159 26.00 -28.52 -28.92
N THR A 1160 25.46 -27.55 -29.68
CA THR A 1160 25.52 -27.55 -31.14
C THR A 1160 26.88 -27.09 -31.67
N VAL A 1161 27.62 -26.32 -30.88
CA VAL A 1161 29.02 -25.95 -31.10
C VAL A 1161 29.84 -26.55 -29.97
N THR A 1162 30.81 -27.41 -30.29
CA THR A 1162 31.66 -28.07 -29.29
C THR A 1162 33.05 -27.47 -29.27
N ALA A 1163 33.65 -27.33 -28.09
CA ALA A 1163 35.01 -26.82 -27.95
C ALA A 1163 36.04 -27.50 -28.89
N ALA A 1164 36.84 -26.68 -29.57
CA ALA A 1164 37.88 -27.12 -30.48
C ALA A 1164 39.24 -26.51 -30.12
N LYS A 1165 40.31 -27.12 -30.64
CA LYS A 1165 41.67 -26.63 -30.43
C LYS A 1165 41.83 -25.25 -31.07
N GLY A 1166 42.26 -24.26 -30.29
CA GLY A 1166 42.51 -22.91 -30.78
C GLY A 1166 41.27 -22.02 -30.83
N ASP A 1167 40.20 -22.40 -30.10
CA ASP A 1167 39.02 -21.56 -29.92
C ASP A 1167 39.42 -20.20 -29.36
N TRP A 1168 40.34 -20.17 -28.40
CA TRP A 1168 40.93 -18.94 -27.86
C TRP A 1168 42.44 -18.89 -28.09
N HIS A 1169 43.03 -17.70 -27.95
CA HIS A 1169 44.39 -17.43 -28.39
C HIS A 1169 45.46 -17.89 -27.37
N TYR A 1170 45.65 -17.17 -26.27
CA TYR A 1170 46.73 -17.43 -25.31
C TYR A 1170 46.53 -16.67 -23.98
N ILE A 1171 47.24 -17.11 -22.94
CA ILE A 1171 47.56 -16.35 -21.73
C ILE A 1171 49.05 -16.02 -21.77
N THR A 1172 49.42 -14.75 -21.59
CA THR A 1172 50.81 -14.31 -21.78
C THR A 1172 51.26 -13.32 -20.72
N ALA A 1173 52.47 -13.54 -20.18
CA ALA A 1173 53.27 -12.54 -19.49
C ALA A 1173 54.35 -12.01 -20.44
N ASP A 1174 54.37 -10.70 -20.71
CA ASP A 1174 55.08 -10.13 -21.89
C ASP A 1174 56.15 -9.06 -21.58
N MET A 1175 56.55 -8.89 -20.32
CA MET A 1175 57.69 -8.04 -19.91
C MET A 1175 58.59 -8.71 -18.87
N GLY A 1176 59.85 -8.25 -18.78
CA GLY A 1176 60.85 -8.80 -17.85
C GLY A 1176 60.54 -8.62 -16.37
N SER A 1177 59.59 -7.75 -16.02
CA SER A 1177 59.07 -7.59 -14.65
C SER A 1177 57.80 -8.41 -14.38
N SER A 1178 57.22 -9.03 -15.41
CA SER A 1178 55.97 -9.75 -15.30
C SER A 1178 56.18 -11.11 -14.63
N ILE A 1179 55.19 -11.53 -13.85
CA ILE A 1179 55.18 -12.81 -13.14
C ILE A 1179 53.96 -13.61 -13.58
N MET A 1180 54.13 -14.88 -13.92
CA MET A 1180 53.00 -15.78 -14.19
C MET A 1180 53.15 -17.06 -13.37
N GLU A 1181 52.22 -17.28 -12.45
CA GLU A 1181 52.20 -18.40 -11.51
C GLU A 1181 50.89 -19.17 -11.62
N PHE A 1182 51.00 -20.44 -12.01
CA PHE A 1182 49.88 -21.36 -12.14
C PHE A 1182 50.14 -22.58 -11.24
N ASP A 1183 49.26 -22.84 -10.29
CA ASP A 1183 49.30 -24.01 -9.39
C ASP A 1183 47.98 -24.77 -9.45
N ASN A 1184 48.04 -26.06 -9.75
CA ASN A 1184 46.85 -26.93 -9.84
C ASN A 1184 45.80 -26.42 -10.84
N CYS A 1185 46.23 -25.73 -11.91
CA CYS A 1185 45.33 -25.15 -12.90
C CYS A 1185 45.02 -26.13 -14.04
N TYR A 1186 43.90 -25.88 -14.71
CA TYR A 1186 43.47 -26.63 -15.88
C TYR A 1186 43.30 -25.68 -17.07
N VAL A 1187 44.11 -25.85 -18.11
CA VAL A 1187 44.12 -24.98 -19.29
C VAL A 1187 43.82 -25.81 -20.53
N ASN A 1188 42.81 -25.42 -21.31
CA ASN A 1188 42.24 -26.25 -22.36
C ASN A 1188 41.77 -25.45 -23.58
N TYR A 1189 41.90 -26.04 -24.78
CA TYR A 1189 41.31 -25.57 -26.06
C TYR A 1189 41.84 -24.24 -26.62
N GLY A 1190 42.96 -23.71 -26.11
CA GLY A 1190 43.56 -22.47 -26.61
C GLY A 1190 44.64 -22.70 -27.68
N GLY A 1191 45.57 -21.74 -27.80
CA GLY A 1191 46.77 -21.88 -28.63
C GLY A 1191 46.55 -21.61 -30.12
N SER A 1192 45.64 -20.69 -30.47
CA SER A 1192 45.30 -20.39 -31.86
C SER A 1192 46.51 -19.94 -32.72
N GLY A 1193 46.46 -20.26 -34.02
CA GLY A 1193 47.53 -19.99 -34.97
C GLY A 1193 48.83 -20.73 -34.65
N ASN A 1194 49.91 -20.00 -34.39
CA ASN A 1194 51.21 -20.55 -33.99
C ASN A 1194 51.54 -20.25 -32.51
N SER A 1195 50.58 -19.75 -31.74
CA SER A 1195 50.80 -19.29 -30.37
C SER A 1195 50.57 -20.44 -29.39
N ALA A 1196 51.41 -20.58 -28.37
CA ALA A 1196 51.12 -21.54 -27.30
C ALA A 1196 49.95 -21.06 -26.42
N GLU A 1197 49.30 -21.98 -25.68
CA GLU A 1197 48.28 -21.63 -24.68
C GLU A 1197 48.83 -20.73 -23.59
N LEU A 1198 49.99 -21.08 -23.03
CA LEU A 1198 50.70 -20.26 -22.04
C LEU A 1198 52.03 -19.75 -22.61
N ARG A 1199 52.31 -18.45 -22.45
CA ARG A 1199 53.51 -17.82 -23.02
C ARG A 1199 54.26 -16.96 -22.00
N PHE A 1200 55.55 -17.22 -21.87
CA PHE A 1200 56.50 -16.38 -21.13
C PHE A 1200 57.39 -15.64 -22.14
N GLU A 1201 57.17 -14.34 -22.31
CA GLU A 1201 57.86 -13.50 -23.29
C GLU A 1201 58.67 -12.37 -22.65
N SER A 1202 59.63 -11.83 -23.41
CA SER A 1202 60.40 -10.63 -23.05
C SER A 1202 61.07 -10.64 -21.66
N GLY A 1203 61.35 -11.82 -21.10
CA GLY A 1203 62.05 -11.98 -19.81
C GLY A 1203 61.13 -12.28 -18.62
N ALA A 1204 59.84 -12.51 -18.84
CA ALA A 1204 58.89 -12.85 -17.78
C ALA A 1204 59.31 -14.10 -16.97
N SER A 1205 59.05 -14.08 -15.68
CA SER A 1205 59.42 -15.16 -14.75
C SER A 1205 58.18 -15.80 -14.10
N GLY A 1206 58.36 -16.94 -13.44
CA GLY A 1206 57.29 -17.59 -12.65
C GLY A 1206 57.30 -19.10 -12.75
N TYR A 1207 56.16 -19.73 -12.52
CA TYR A 1207 56.03 -21.19 -12.58
C TYR A 1207 54.68 -21.66 -13.12
N VAL A 1208 54.69 -22.87 -13.68
CA VAL A 1208 53.50 -23.67 -13.88
C VAL A 1208 53.75 -24.99 -13.18
N LYS A 1209 52.92 -25.34 -12.20
CA LYS A 1209 53.08 -26.58 -11.44
C LYS A 1209 51.76 -27.28 -11.14
N ASN A 1210 51.80 -28.60 -10.98
CA ASN A 1210 50.64 -29.44 -10.69
C ASN A 1210 49.47 -29.27 -11.68
N SER A 1211 49.70 -28.69 -12.85
CA SER A 1211 48.65 -28.21 -13.75
C SER A 1211 48.49 -29.13 -14.95
N THR A 1212 47.31 -29.12 -15.57
CA THR A 1212 47.03 -29.83 -16.82
C THR A 1212 46.86 -28.83 -17.96
N ILE A 1213 47.64 -29.00 -19.03
CA ILE A 1213 47.64 -28.15 -20.24
C ILE A 1213 47.35 -29.04 -21.43
N LYS A 1214 46.19 -28.87 -22.08
CA LYS A 1214 45.74 -29.83 -23.08
C LYS A 1214 44.95 -29.23 -24.22
N ASN A 1215 44.90 -29.96 -25.33
CA ASN A 1215 44.14 -29.57 -26.52
C ASN A 1215 44.50 -28.19 -27.10
N SER A 1216 45.72 -27.70 -26.87
CA SER A 1216 46.23 -26.54 -27.59
C SER A 1216 46.30 -26.84 -29.09
N LEU A 1217 45.94 -25.87 -29.95
CA LEU A 1217 46.14 -26.00 -31.40
C LEU A 1217 47.63 -26.01 -31.78
N ALA A 1218 48.47 -25.31 -31.02
CA ALA A 1218 49.91 -25.24 -31.23
C ALA A 1218 50.69 -25.88 -30.07
N ASP A 1219 51.53 -25.10 -29.38
CA ASP A 1219 52.32 -25.57 -28.24
C ASP A 1219 51.50 -25.44 -26.94
N GLY A 1220 51.74 -26.27 -25.94
CA GLY A 1220 51.12 -26.12 -24.61
C GLY A 1220 51.69 -24.89 -23.88
N VAL A 1221 53.00 -24.91 -23.61
CA VAL A 1221 53.74 -23.78 -23.02
C VAL A 1221 54.88 -23.35 -23.95
N TYR A 1222 55.00 -22.05 -24.19
CA TYR A 1222 56.14 -21.45 -24.90
C TYR A 1222 56.92 -20.48 -24.00
N ILE A 1223 58.24 -20.65 -23.97
CA ILE A 1223 59.16 -19.83 -23.18
C ILE A 1223 60.18 -19.19 -24.12
N GLN A 1224 60.12 -17.86 -24.26
CA GLN A 1224 61.08 -17.11 -25.06
C GLN A 1224 62.38 -16.87 -24.29
N THR A 1225 62.28 -16.22 -23.12
CA THR A 1225 63.38 -15.83 -22.23
C THR A 1225 62.80 -15.54 -20.83
N GLY A 1226 63.55 -15.78 -19.74
CA GLY A 1226 63.11 -15.51 -18.35
C GLY A 1226 63.39 -16.68 -17.39
N GLU A 1227 63.16 -16.49 -16.09
CA GLU A 1227 63.33 -17.53 -15.06
C GLU A 1227 61.99 -18.27 -14.84
N VAL A 1228 61.85 -19.44 -15.47
CA VAL A 1228 60.58 -20.19 -15.49
C VAL A 1228 60.78 -21.60 -14.96
N GLU A 1229 59.93 -22.03 -14.02
CA GLU A 1229 59.85 -23.41 -13.54
C GLU A 1229 58.60 -24.12 -14.09
N LEU A 1230 58.79 -25.29 -14.70
CA LEU A 1230 57.71 -26.21 -15.06
C LEU A 1230 57.89 -27.50 -14.27
N ARG A 1231 56.96 -27.80 -13.36
CA ARG A 1231 57.08 -28.95 -12.43
C ARG A 1231 55.76 -29.71 -12.23
N ASP A 1232 55.80 -31.04 -12.24
CA ASP A 1232 54.64 -31.88 -11.89
C ASP A 1232 53.38 -31.63 -12.76
N ASN A 1233 53.54 -31.17 -14.00
CA ASN A 1233 52.41 -30.89 -14.90
C ASN A 1233 52.11 -32.05 -15.85
N MET A 1234 50.90 -32.04 -16.40
CA MET A 1234 50.45 -32.96 -17.44
C MET A 1234 50.14 -32.21 -18.74
N PHE A 1235 50.81 -32.59 -19.83
CA PHE A 1235 50.58 -32.04 -21.17
C PHE A 1235 49.93 -33.10 -22.06
N LEU A 1236 48.72 -32.84 -22.57
CA LEU A 1236 47.94 -33.84 -23.32
C LEU A 1236 47.46 -33.29 -24.67
N PHE A 1237 47.62 -34.07 -25.74
CA PHE A 1237 46.97 -33.82 -27.04
C PHE A 1237 47.22 -32.41 -27.62
N ASN A 1238 48.38 -31.81 -27.38
CA ASN A 1238 48.74 -30.49 -27.93
C ASN A 1238 49.17 -30.64 -29.40
N GLY A 1239 48.79 -29.69 -30.26
CA GLY A 1239 48.93 -29.83 -31.72
C GLY A 1239 50.36 -29.85 -32.25
N ARG A 1240 51.32 -29.29 -31.50
CA ARG A 1240 52.73 -29.26 -31.89
C ARG A 1240 53.66 -29.82 -30.80
N TYR A 1241 53.98 -29.05 -29.75
CA TYR A 1241 54.80 -29.50 -28.63
C TYR A 1241 54.09 -29.27 -27.29
N GLY A 1242 54.26 -30.16 -26.30
CA GLY A 1242 53.79 -29.86 -24.94
C GLY A 1242 54.51 -28.64 -24.35
N ILE A 1243 55.84 -28.60 -24.51
CA ILE A 1243 56.70 -27.50 -24.05
C ILE A 1243 57.65 -27.09 -25.18
N SER A 1244 57.78 -25.78 -25.40
CA SER A 1244 58.62 -25.17 -26.44
C SER A 1244 59.51 -24.08 -25.82
N VAL A 1245 60.83 -24.25 -25.85
CA VAL A 1245 61.80 -23.30 -25.26
C VAL A 1245 62.67 -22.72 -26.38
N TYR A 1246 62.73 -21.39 -26.46
CA TYR A 1246 63.52 -20.69 -27.47
C TYR A 1246 65.03 -20.84 -27.18
N SER A 1247 65.85 -20.96 -28.24
CA SER A 1247 67.18 -21.60 -28.23
C SER A 1247 68.30 -20.93 -27.40
N ASN A 1248 68.00 -19.92 -26.58
CA ASN A 1248 68.97 -19.16 -25.77
C ASN A 1248 68.50 -18.92 -24.31
N ASN A 1249 67.55 -19.70 -23.77
CA ASN A 1249 67.12 -19.56 -22.36
C ASN A 1249 67.73 -20.64 -21.44
N ASP A 1250 68.85 -20.33 -20.78
CA ASP A 1250 69.54 -21.24 -19.85
C ASP A 1250 68.93 -21.28 -18.44
N ASN A 1251 67.94 -20.42 -18.13
CA ASN A 1251 67.36 -20.23 -16.79
C ASN A 1251 66.02 -20.94 -16.60
N THR A 1252 65.62 -21.84 -17.49
CA THR A 1252 64.38 -22.62 -17.38
C THR A 1252 64.61 -23.95 -16.65
N LEU A 1253 63.84 -24.22 -15.60
CA LEU A 1253 63.86 -25.49 -14.88
C LEU A 1253 62.65 -26.34 -15.28
N ILE A 1254 62.88 -27.51 -15.87
CA ILE A 1254 61.81 -28.44 -16.29
C ILE A 1254 62.06 -29.78 -15.61
N HIS A 1255 61.14 -30.23 -14.75
CA HIS A 1255 61.29 -31.51 -14.06
C HIS A 1255 59.95 -32.16 -13.69
N ASN A 1256 59.92 -33.49 -13.71
CA ASN A 1256 58.76 -34.31 -13.35
C ASN A 1256 57.43 -33.97 -14.08
N ASN A 1257 57.50 -33.51 -15.32
CA ASN A 1257 56.31 -33.29 -16.16
C ASN A 1257 56.00 -34.53 -16.99
N GLU A 1258 54.73 -34.82 -17.19
CA GLU A 1258 54.23 -35.84 -18.11
C GLU A 1258 53.82 -35.21 -19.45
N ILE A 1259 54.36 -35.69 -20.56
CA ILE A 1259 54.07 -35.16 -21.90
C ILE A 1259 53.57 -36.31 -22.78
N HIS A 1260 52.29 -36.26 -23.13
CA HIS A 1260 51.62 -37.24 -23.97
C HIS A 1260 51.13 -36.56 -25.26
N GLN A 1261 51.43 -37.16 -26.42
CA GLN A 1261 50.96 -36.67 -27.73
C GLN A 1261 49.59 -37.25 -28.09
#